data_AF-A0AAE2C638-F1
#
_entry.id   AF-A0AAE2C638-F1
#
_cell.length_a   1.000
_cell.length_b   1.000
_cell.length_c   1.000
_cell.angle_alpha   90.00
_cell.angle_beta   90.00
_cell.angle_gamma   90.00
#
_symmetry.space_group_name_H-M   'P 1'
#
loop_
_entity.id
_entity.type
_entity.pdbx_description
1 polymer ?
#
loop_
_entity_poly.entity_id
_entity_poly.type
_entity_poly.pdbx_seq_one_letter_code
_entity_poly.pdbx_strand_id
1 'polypeptide(L)'
;MSISSSDWSQLRDDRSPVSSLVESLLSGISEIINSVVCIQVEKETFTEIGCYFYRASAIIMELHINWNTPTSTVEVLQSMCRRVDMAKSFTIKLEKNTQNIQYSEVRNIVQQLEEAVKSIGENLSLIPLSVYRDQEYAEKAAKSLSKDIKDVSFAVSPSQQLEPKQKLTSKGASREERKQIETDLYSINVDVSAENLWLSDETKSYLTDIQERPRILNKHDSKSLSAGSSLTALPQLAQYMEPLYETFFCPLTKRIMDDPVTVESGETYERTAITEWFNKFADPEEIVCPKSGQKLKSRILSTNVALKATIDEWKERNEAARIKVRSIGMIPLLTNFLDYRSRNVRYVTVELLRQLAEDDEEGKETIAKTVDISTMIKMLSSSHKPVRHASASLLLDLSRSQVFCHKIGTVAGGILMLITVKYRQSLDAFASEKADQILRNLERVANNIKLMAENGYWEPLLTHLVEGSEEMRMEMASYLGESFLGPDSKTYVAERASPALIQMVHSGNSLSRKAAFKALKQISCYHPNAKILVEAGILQIMVEEMFTQTSHNEPMNSTNEAATILANILESGLEVENFQVNTHGHTMASDYMVYNIVTRIKNSTPDDLNINLIRILLCLIKFPKGSGTVVSVVKETEASYNLIELINTPSEELGVASIKLLITLSAFIGHTLSDRLCKTKGQPESLIQNPTEITRITEKHAVCQFPGKASPSEPDTQPSFDQQ
;
A
#
# COMPACT_ATOMS: atom_id res chain seq x y z
N MET A 1 48.65 -1.14 32.14
CA MET A 1 48.67 -1.70 33.50
C MET A 1 47.49 -2.64 33.63
N SER A 2 47.83 -3.90 33.85
CA SER A 2 47.00 -5.08 34.03
C SER A 2 46.15 -5.03 35.29
N ILE A 3 44.88 -5.44 35.19
CA ILE A 3 44.15 -6.12 36.27
C ILE A 3 43.55 -7.39 35.67
N SER A 4 43.73 -8.49 36.39
CA SER A 4 43.76 -9.89 35.97
C SER A 4 42.39 -10.54 35.84
N SER A 5 42.37 -11.61 35.03
CA SER A 5 41.28 -12.54 34.77
C SER A 5 40.96 -13.50 35.95
N SER A 6 40.83 -12.99 37.17
CA SER A 6 40.62 -13.83 38.38
C SER A 6 39.41 -13.47 39.25
N ASP A 7 38.66 -12.40 38.96
CA ASP A 7 37.53 -11.98 39.82
C ASP A 7 36.14 -12.39 39.31
N TRP A 8 36.05 -13.10 38.18
CA TRP A 8 34.78 -13.64 37.68
C TRP A 8 34.42 -15.04 38.22
N SER A 9 35.24 -15.61 39.11
CA SER A 9 35.00 -16.91 39.74
C SER A 9 34.34 -16.87 41.13
N GLN A 10 33.78 -15.72 41.56
CA GLN A 10 33.06 -15.58 42.84
C GLN A 10 31.60 -15.09 42.74
N LEU A 11 30.95 -15.22 41.57
CA LEU A 11 29.49 -15.07 41.46
C LEU A 11 28.85 -16.41 41.09
N ARG A 12 28.99 -17.38 42.00
CA ARG A 12 28.15 -18.57 42.05
C ARG A 12 27.57 -18.66 43.46
N ASP A 13 26.26 -18.85 43.51
CA ASP A 13 25.36 -18.91 44.67
C ASP A 13 24.94 -17.58 45.32
N ASP A 14 23.93 -16.95 44.72
CA ASP A 14 22.97 -16.12 45.46
C ASP A 14 21.55 -16.32 44.90
N ARG A 15 21.09 -17.57 44.82
CA ARG A 15 19.66 -17.88 44.61
C ARG A 15 18.94 -17.78 45.95
N SER A 16 18.03 -16.82 46.10
CA SER A 16 17.19 -16.75 47.29
C SER A 16 16.33 -18.02 47.42
N PRO A 17 16.12 -18.58 48.63
CA PRO A 17 15.31 -19.78 48.85
C PRO A 17 13.85 -19.62 48.41
N VAL A 18 13.39 -18.39 48.18
CA VAL A 18 12.06 -18.08 47.67
C VAL A 18 12.00 -18.14 46.13
N SER A 19 13.09 -17.86 45.42
CA SER A 19 13.18 -18.05 43.96
C SER A 19 13.07 -19.54 43.60
N SER A 20 13.69 -20.43 44.40
CA SER A 20 13.54 -21.88 44.21
C SER A 20 12.12 -22.37 44.45
N LEU A 21 11.35 -21.71 45.33
CA LEU A 21 9.94 -22.06 45.55
C LEU A 21 9.08 -21.70 44.35
N VAL A 22 9.29 -20.53 43.73
CA VAL A 22 8.56 -20.13 42.52
C VAL A 22 8.94 -20.99 41.31
N GLU A 23 10.23 -21.29 41.11
CA GLU A 23 10.66 -22.21 40.06
C GLU A 23 10.03 -23.60 40.25
N SER A 24 10.02 -24.12 41.48
CA SER A 24 9.38 -25.40 41.81
C SER A 24 7.87 -25.36 41.57
N LEU A 25 7.20 -24.25 41.90
CA LEU A 25 5.77 -24.07 41.70
C LEU A 25 5.41 -24.02 40.21
N LEU A 26 6.14 -23.25 39.41
CA LEU A 26 5.95 -23.14 37.97
C LEU A 26 6.25 -24.47 37.26
N SER A 27 7.31 -25.18 37.67
CA SER A 27 7.62 -26.52 37.16
C SER A 27 6.49 -27.51 37.48
N GLY A 28 6.01 -27.53 38.72
CA GLY A 28 4.92 -28.41 39.12
C GLY A 28 3.62 -28.12 38.36
N ILE A 29 3.28 -26.85 38.15
CA ILE A 29 2.12 -26.45 37.35
C ILE A 29 2.29 -26.87 35.87
N SER A 30 3.47 -26.67 35.30
CA SER A 30 3.76 -27.07 33.92
C SER A 30 3.62 -28.58 33.71
N GLU A 31 4.08 -29.38 34.67
CA GLU A 31 3.95 -30.84 34.61
C GLU A 31 2.49 -31.28 34.72
N ILE A 32 1.69 -30.65 35.59
CA ILE A 32 0.24 -30.91 35.66
C ILE A 32 -0.44 -30.57 34.33
N ILE A 33 -0.14 -29.42 33.72
CA ILE A 33 -0.74 -29.02 32.44
C ILE A 33 -0.43 -30.05 31.36
N ASN A 34 0.83 -30.49 31.25
CA ASN A 34 1.23 -31.52 30.29
C ASN A 34 0.49 -32.84 30.54
N SER A 35 0.39 -33.27 31.81
CA SER A 35 -0.32 -34.51 32.14
C SER A 35 -1.82 -34.44 31.83
N VAL A 36 -2.45 -33.32 32.15
CA VAL A 36 -3.89 -33.12 32.01
C VAL A 36 -4.32 -33.05 30.55
N VAL A 37 -3.48 -32.49 29.67
CA VAL A 37 -3.70 -32.45 28.21
C VAL A 37 -3.62 -33.85 27.57
N CYS A 38 -2.85 -34.77 28.16
CA CYS A 38 -2.70 -36.14 27.67
C CYS A 38 -3.83 -37.10 28.10
N ILE A 39 -4.72 -36.69 29.01
CA ILE A 39 -5.82 -37.53 29.50
C ILE A 39 -6.98 -37.55 28.49
N GLN A 40 -7.32 -38.75 28.00
CA GLN A 40 -8.41 -38.94 27.03
C GLN A 40 -9.81 -39.05 27.67
N VAL A 41 -9.88 -39.35 28.97
CA VAL A 41 -11.14 -39.48 29.73
C VAL A 41 -11.57 -38.10 30.23
N GLU A 42 -12.82 -37.69 30.00
CA GLU A 42 -13.35 -36.38 30.47
C GLU A 42 -12.47 -35.19 30.01
N LYS A 43 -12.01 -35.25 28.75
CA LYS A 43 -11.03 -34.34 28.15
C LYS A 43 -11.39 -32.86 28.32
N GLU A 44 -12.66 -32.50 28.23
CA GLU A 44 -13.13 -31.12 28.40
C GLU A 44 -12.90 -30.61 29.83
N THR A 45 -13.28 -31.41 30.82
CA THR A 45 -13.13 -31.11 32.26
C THR A 45 -11.66 -30.97 32.65
N PHE A 46 -10.81 -31.89 32.19
CA PHE A 46 -9.37 -31.83 32.44
C PHE A 46 -8.75 -30.61 31.72
N THR A 47 -9.12 -30.35 30.47
CA THR A 47 -8.63 -29.16 29.74
C THR A 47 -9.00 -27.85 30.45
N GLU A 48 -10.22 -27.77 31.01
CA GLU A 48 -10.65 -26.60 31.78
C GLU A 48 -9.83 -26.42 33.07
N ILE A 49 -9.59 -27.50 33.80
CA ILE A 49 -8.69 -27.51 34.98
C ILE A 49 -7.28 -27.04 34.60
N GLY A 50 -6.73 -27.52 33.47
CA GLY A 50 -5.44 -27.08 32.94
C GLY A 50 -5.39 -25.58 32.64
N CYS A 51 -6.50 -25.00 32.17
CA CYS A 51 -6.61 -23.57 31.91
C CYS A 51 -6.51 -22.73 33.20
N TYR A 52 -7.08 -23.19 34.31
CA TYR A 52 -6.94 -22.48 35.60
C TYR A 52 -5.52 -22.53 36.14
N PHE A 53 -4.84 -23.67 36.03
CA PHE A 53 -3.43 -23.80 36.37
C PHE A 53 -2.54 -22.89 35.51
N TYR A 54 -2.81 -22.80 34.20
CA TYR A 54 -2.10 -21.88 33.31
C TYR A 54 -2.30 -20.41 33.71
N ARG A 55 -3.55 -19.99 33.97
CA ARG A 55 -3.86 -18.63 34.45
C ARG A 55 -3.15 -18.30 35.76
N ALA A 56 -3.07 -19.27 36.68
CA ALA A 56 -2.32 -19.13 37.92
C ALA A 56 -0.81 -18.97 37.66
N SER A 57 -0.22 -19.76 36.74
CA SER A 57 1.21 -19.65 36.39
C SER A 57 1.58 -18.28 35.83
N ALA A 58 0.72 -17.69 35.01
CA ALA A 58 0.92 -16.36 34.45
C ALA A 58 0.97 -15.27 35.54
N ILE A 59 0.16 -15.39 36.59
CA ILE A 59 0.18 -14.47 37.73
C ILE A 59 1.44 -14.70 38.60
N ILE A 60 1.85 -15.95 38.76
CA ILE A 60 3.04 -16.33 39.55
C ILE A 60 4.34 -15.81 38.88
N MET A 61 4.41 -15.80 37.54
CA MET A 61 5.56 -15.26 36.79
C MET A 61 5.78 -13.76 36.98
N GLU A 62 4.74 -13.02 37.36
CA GLU A 62 4.79 -11.57 37.60
C GLU A 62 5.24 -11.19 39.03
N LEU A 63 5.45 -12.18 39.91
CA LEU A 63 5.90 -11.97 41.28
C LEU A 63 7.37 -11.54 41.32
N HIS A 64 7.63 -10.35 41.87
CA HIS A 64 8.98 -9.84 42.06
C HIS A 64 9.50 -10.21 43.46
N ILE A 65 10.34 -11.25 43.53
CA ILE A 65 10.79 -11.85 44.79
C ILE A 65 12.24 -11.50 45.09
N ASN A 66 12.48 -10.97 46.29
CA ASN A 66 13.77 -10.46 46.76
C ASN A 66 14.02 -10.97 48.20
N TRP A 67 15.21 -10.75 48.76
CA TRP A 67 15.52 -11.11 50.16
C TRP A 67 14.60 -10.45 51.22
N ASN A 68 13.82 -9.43 50.84
CA ASN A 68 12.89 -8.69 51.70
C ASN A 68 11.41 -9.07 51.48
N THR A 69 11.10 -10.21 50.86
CA THR A 69 9.71 -10.66 50.67
C THR A 69 9.05 -10.94 52.04
N PRO A 70 7.81 -10.48 52.30
CA PRO A 70 7.14 -10.71 53.57
C PRO A 70 7.02 -12.20 53.90
N THR A 71 7.26 -12.59 55.16
CA THR A 71 7.15 -13.97 55.63
C THR A 71 5.78 -14.59 55.30
N SER A 72 4.72 -13.77 55.35
CA SER A 72 3.37 -14.18 54.95
C SER A 72 3.27 -14.60 53.48
N THR A 73 4.03 -13.98 52.57
CA THR A 73 4.07 -14.37 51.14
C THR A 73 4.85 -15.67 50.94
N VAL A 74 5.91 -15.90 51.71
CA VAL A 74 6.67 -17.15 51.66
C VAL A 74 5.82 -18.32 52.15
N GLU A 75 5.04 -18.14 53.23
CA GLU A 75 4.10 -19.15 53.73
C GLU A 75 2.99 -19.46 52.72
N VAL A 76 2.46 -18.44 52.03
CA VAL A 76 1.48 -18.60 50.96
C VAL A 76 2.06 -19.39 49.78
N LEU A 77 3.28 -19.07 49.33
CA LEU A 77 3.94 -19.79 48.24
C LEU A 77 4.25 -21.25 48.63
N GLN A 78 4.70 -21.51 49.86
CA GLN A 78 4.90 -22.88 50.35
C GLN A 78 3.59 -23.68 50.41
N SER A 79 2.49 -23.05 50.82
CA SER A 79 1.15 -23.64 50.80
C SER A 79 0.74 -24.02 49.38
N MET A 80 0.99 -23.14 48.40
CA MET A 80 0.73 -23.41 46.98
C MET A 80 1.59 -24.55 46.44
N CYS A 81 2.88 -24.61 46.76
CA CYS A 81 3.77 -25.71 46.34
C CYS A 81 3.24 -27.06 46.83
N ARG A 82 2.85 -27.17 48.11
CA ARG A 82 2.27 -28.41 48.66
C ARG A 82 1.01 -28.84 47.91
N ARG A 83 0.13 -27.90 47.56
CA ARG A 83 -1.10 -28.18 46.81
C ARG A 83 -0.80 -28.62 45.37
N VAL A 84 0.17 -28.00 44.71
CA VAL A 84 0.63 -28.39 43.36
C VAL A 84 1.30 -29.77 43.37
N ASP A 85 2.14 -30.08 44.35
CA ASP A 85 2.77 -31.40 44.46
C ASP A 85 1.73 -32.51 44.71
N MET A 86 0.71 -32.22 45.53
CA MET A 86 -0.44 -33.12 45.72
C MET A 86 -1.19 -33.33 44.41
N ALA A 87 -1.54 -32.26 43.68
CA ALA A 87 -2.23 -32.33 42.39
C ALA A 87 -1.44 -33.17 41.36
N LYS A 88 -0.12 -32.93 41.26
CA LYS A 88 0.81 -33.68 40.41
C LYS A 88 0.83 -35.18 40.75
N SER A 89 0.80 -35.53 42.03
CA SER A 89 0.76 -36.94 42.45
C SER A 89 -0.51 -37.68 41.98
N PHE A 90 -1.61 -36.94 41.76
CA PHE A 90 -2.88 -37.49 41.26
C PHE A 90 -2.93 -37.57 39.73
N THR A 91 -2.36 -36.59 39.02
CA THR A 91 -2.30 -36.64 37.54
C THR A 91 -1.39 -37.76 37.03
N ILE A 92 -0.26 -37.99 37.69
CA ILE A 92 0.66 -39.11 37.36
C ILE A 92 -0.01 -40.48 37.60
N LYS A 93 -0.92 -40.59 38.57
CA LYS A 93 -1.68 -41.83 38.81
C LYS A 93 -2.66 -42.15 37.67
N LEU A 94 -3.23 -41.14 37.01
CA LEU A 94 -4.10 -41.32 35.83
C LEU A 94 -3.31 -41.75 34.59
N GLU A 95 -2.14 -41.19 34.36
CA GLU A 95 -1.29 -41.55 33.22
C GLU A 95 -0.85 -43.02 33.26
N LYS A 96 -0.48 -43.52 34.43
CA LYS A 96 0.05 -44.90 34.60
C LYS A 96 -1.00 -46.00 34.59
N ASN A 97 -2.27 -45.68 34.88
CA ASN A 97 -3.36 -46.66 35.01
C ASN A 97 -4.33 -46.65 33.81
N THR A 98 -3.86 -46.30 32.61
CA THR A 98 -4.69 -46.00 31.42
C THR A 98 -5.61 -47.14 30.94
N GLN A 99 -5.48 -48.38 31.45
CA GLN A 99 -6.25 -49.53 30.95
C GLN A 99 -7.41 -50.00 31.85
N ASN A 100 -7.59 -49.47 33.08
CA ASN A 100 -8.73 -49.92 33.93
C ASN A 100 -9.07 -48.95 35.08
N ILE A 101 -9.31 -47.68 34.78
CA ILE A 101 -9.63 -46.65 35.81
C ILE A 101 -11.12 -46.69 36.14
N GLN A 102 -11.46 -46.85 37.42
CA GLN A 102 -12.85 -46.81 37.87
C GLN A 102 -13.36 -45.37 37.87
N TYR A 103 -14.64 -45.18 37.51
CA TYR A 103 -15.27 -43.86 37.47
C TYR A 103 -15.19 -43.09 38.80
N SER A 104 -15.26 -43.80 39.93
CA SER A 104 -15.06 -43.23 41.27
C SER A 104 -13.66 -42.65 41.50
N GLU A 105 -12.64 -43.19 40.85
CA GLU A 105 -11.26 -42.72 40.94
C GLU A 105 -11.05 -41.45 40.11
N VAL A 106 -11.60 -41.39 38.89
CA VAL A 106 -11.57 -40.17 38.06
C VAL A 106 -12.30 -39.03 38.75
N ARG A 107 -13.49 -39.30 39.31
CA ARG A 107 -14.28 -38.33 40.06
C ARG A 107 -13.53 -37.78 41.28
N ASN A 108 -12.87 -38.66 42.03
CA ASN A 108 -12.06 -38.26 43.17
C ASN A 108 -10.89 -37.37 42.71
N ILE A 109 -10.20 -37.70 41.61
CA ILE A 109 -9.07 -36.90 41.14
C ILE A 109 -9.52 -35.54 40.62
N VAL A 110 -10.62 -35.47 39.87
CA VAL A 110 -11.21 -34.18 39.44
C VAL A 110 -11.55 -33.31 40.65
N GLN A 111 -12.13 -33.89 41.71
CA GLN A 111 -12.42 -33.17 42.95
C GLN A 111 -11.14 -32.69 43.67
N GLN A 112 -10.07 -33.48 43.68
CA GLN A 112 -8.77 -33.08 44.26
C GLN A 112 -8.08 -31.98 43.45
N LEU A 113 -8.18 -32.02 42.12
CA LEU A 113 -7.65 -30.96 41.25
C LEU A 113 -8.48 -29.68 41.39
N GLU A 114 -9.80 -29.79 41.53
CA GLU A 114 -10.68 -28.67 41.84
C GLU A 114 -10.26 -27.98 43.15
N GLU A 115 -10.01 -28.75 44.20
CA GLU A 115 -9.57 -28.22 45.50
C GLU A 115 -8.19 -27.55 45.39
N ALA A 116 -7.26 -28.12 44.62
CA ALA A 116 -5.94 -27.55 44.39
C ALA A 116 -6.03 -26.21 43.64
N VAL A 117 -6.84 -26.16 42.59
CA VAL A 117 -7.11 -24.96 41.78
C VAL A 117 -7.74 -23.86 42.65
N LYS A 118 -8.80 -24.18 43.42
CA LYS A 118 -9.43 -23.25 44.37
C LYS A 118 -8.44 -22.71 45.41
N SER A 119 -7.64 -23.60 46.02
CA SER A 119 -6.65 -23.20 47.01
C SER A 119 -5.57 -22.29 46.42
N ILE A 120 -5.12 -22.53 45.19
CA ILE A 120 -4.16 -21.67 44.47
C ILE A 120 -4.77 -20.29 44.19
N GLY A 121 -6.01 -20.23 43.71
CA GLY A 121 -6.71 -18.97 43.45
C GLY A 121 -6.93 -18.14 44.71
N GLU A 122 -7.24 -18.77 45.85
CA GLU A 122 -7.34 -18.11 47.15
C GLU A 122 -5.98 -17.60 47.64
N ASN A 123 -4.94 -18.43 47.58
CA ASN A 123 -3.58 -18.07 47.98
C ASN A 123 -3.03 -16.89 47.16
N LEU A 124 -3.28 -16.84 45.84
CA LEU A 124 -2.89 -15.72 44.99
C LEU A 124 -3.55 -14.39 45.40
N SER A 125 -4.78 -14.44 45.91
CA SER A 125 -5.50 -13.25 46.39
C SER A 125 -4.97 -12.70 47.71
N LEU A 126 -4.22 -13.51 48.47
CA LEU A 126 -3.61 -13.13 49.76
C LEU A 126 -2.23 -12.48 49.61
N ILE A 127 -1.65 -12.45 48.40
CA ILE A 127 -0.35 -11.85 48.14
C ILE A 127 -0.45 -10.32 48.17
N PRO A 128 0.31 -9.61 49.02
CA PRO A 128 0.25 -8.15 49.11
C PRO A 128 0.74 -7.42 47.86
N LEU A 129 0.15 -6.24 47.59
CA LEU A 129 0.50 -5.31 46.51
C LEU A 129 2.00 -4.99 46.39
N SER A 130 2.71 -4.97 47.51
CA SER A 130 4.15 -4.71 47.55
C SER A 130 4.99 -5.73 46.76
N VAL A 131 4.45 -6.93 46.53
CA VAL A 131 5.11 -8.02 45.78
C VAL A 131 4.88 -7.89 44.27
N TYR A 132 3.84 -7.16 43.85
CA TYR A 132 3.50 -6.91 42.44
C TYR A 132 4.01 -5.56 41.89
N ARG A 133 4.48 -4.64 42.76
CA ARG A 133 4.94 -3.27 42.37
C ARG A 133 3.96 -2.55 41.42
N ASP A 134 4.45 -1.86 40.39
CA ASP A 134 3.67 -1.04 39.44
C ASP A 134 2.75 -1.87 38.51
N GLN A 135 2.66 -3.19 38.68
CA GLN A 135 1.82 -4.07 37.88
C GLN A 135 0.39 -4.21 38.45
N GLU A 136 -0.39 -3.12 38.37
CA GLU A 136 -1.81 -3.09 38.78
C GLU A 136 -2.67 -4.16 38.07
N TYR A 137 -2.21 -4.65 36.91
CA TYR A 137 -2.85 -5.74 36.16
C TYR A 137 -2.76 -7.10 36.86
N ALA A 138 -1.60 -7.47 37.41
CA ALA A 138 -1.38 -8.79 38.02
C ALA A 138 -2.25 -9.00 39.26
N GLU A 139 -2.43 -7.95 40.07
CA GLU A 139 -3.33 -7.97 41.23
C GLU A 139 -4.81 -8.08 40.81
N LYS A 140 -5.24 -7.34 39.78
CA LYS A 140 -6.59 -7.45 39.22
C LYS A 140 -6.84 -8.83 38.64
N ALA A 141 -5.85 -9.42 37.97
CA ALA A 141 -5.90 -10.78 37.45
C ALA A 141 -5.99 -11.83 38.58
N ALA A 142 -5.23 -11.67 39.68
CA ALA A 142 -5.31 -12.54 40.86
C ALA A 142 -6.69 -12.48 41.54
N LYS A 143 -7.25 -11.27 41.74
CA LYS A 143 -8.59 -11.08 42.30
C LYS A 143 -9.68 -11.61 41.38
N SER A 144 -9.53 -11.44 40.06
CA SER A 144 -10.47 -11.99 39.07
C SER A 144 -10.42 -13.51 39.08
N LEU A 145 -9.23 -14.12 39.05
CA LEU A 145 -9.07 -15.57 39.10
C LEU A 145 -9.67 -16.15 40.38
N SER A 146 -9.40 -15.53 41.53
CA SER A 146 -9.99 -15.91 42.82
C SER A 146 -11.52 -15.77 42.86
N LYS A 147 -12.11 -14.84 42.09
CA LYS A 147 -13.56 -14.70 41.98
C LYS A 147 -14.14 -15.76 41.05
N ASP A 148 -13.54 -15.93 39.87
CA ASP A 148 -14.00 -16.87 38.85
C ASP A 148 -14.02 -18.31 39.39
N ILE A 149 -13.02 -18.68 40.19
CA ILE A 149 -12.80 -20.04 40.67
C ILE A 149 -13.71 -20.46 41.84
N LYS A 150 -14.32 -19.49 42.54
CA LYS A 150 -15.19 -19.75 43.71
C LYS A 150 -16.51 -20.42 43.31
N ASP A 151 -17.01 -20.10 42.12
CA ASP A 151 -18.31 -20.56 41.64
C ASP A 151 -18.20 -21.77 40.69
N VAL A 152 -16.98 -22.25 40.41
CA VAL A 152 -16.72 -23.36 39.49
C VAL A 152 -16.83 -24.68 40.23
N SER A 153 -17.58 -25.63 39.66
CA SER A 153 -17.59 -27.04 40.05
C SER A 153 -17.47 -27.90 38.82
N PHE A 154 -16.56 -28.88 38.85
CA PHE A 154 -16.29 -29.75 37.71
C PHE A 154 -17.17 -30.99 37.81
N ALA A 155 -18.07 -31.17 36.85
CA ALA A 155 -18.92 -32.35 36.77
C ALA A 155 -18.21 -33.47 36.00
N VAL A 156 -18.28 -34.69 36.52
CA VAL A 156 -17.87 -35.91 35.82
C VAL A 156 -19.16 -36.65 35.45
N SER A 157 -19.26 -37.19 34.23
CA SER A 157 -20.46 -37.83 33.70
C SER A 157 -20.38 -39.35 33.84
N PRO A 158 -21.36 -40.05 34.45
CA PRO A 158 -21.30 -41.49 34.66
C PRO A 158 -21.67 -42.23 33.37
N SER A 159 -20.83 -42.22 32.33
CA SER A 159 -21.03 -43.00 31.10
C SER A 159 -19.78 -43.00 30.21
N GLN A 160 -18.93 -44.03 30.31
CA GLN A 160 -18.19 -44.65 29.19
C GLN A 160 -17.36 -45.82 29.74
N GLN A 161 -17.99 -47.00 29.91
CA GLN A 161 -17.25 -48.26 29.92
C GLN A 161 -16.77 -48.52 28.49
N LEU A 162 -15.46 -48.73 28.30
CA LEU A 162 -14.92 -49.27 27.06
C LEU A 162 -15.49 -50.68 26.83
N GLU A 163 -16.32 -50.85 25.81
CA GLU A 163 -16.64 -52.17 25.24
C GLU A 163 -15.42 -52.69 24.43
N PRO A 164 -15.05 -53.98 24.56
CA PRO A 164 -13.95 -54.55 23.78
C PRO A 164 -14.36 -54.77 22.33
N LYS A 165 -13.50 -54.38 21.38
CA LYS A 165 -13.68 -54.61 19.93
C LYS A 165 -13.96 -56.09 19.62
N GLN A 166 -15.24 -56.45 19.43
CA GLN A 166 -15.64 -57.69 18.78
C GLN A 166 -15.63 -57.52 17.26
N LYS A 167 -15.11 -58.56 16.60
CA LYS A 167 -14.94 -58.71 15.15
C LYS A 167 -16.25 -58.52 14.38
N LEU A 168 -16.14 -57.87 13.22
CA LEU A 168 -17.15 -57.83 12.16
C LEU A 168 -17.60 -59.26 11.77
N THR A 169 -18.92 -59.50 11.70
CA THR A 169 -19.48 -60.44 10.72
C THR A 169 -20.84 -59.95 10.22
N SER A 170 -20.89 -59.56 8.95
CA SER A 170 -22.12 -59.45 8.16
C SER A 170 -22.63 -60.84 7.78
N LYS A 171 -23.96 -61.00 7.91
CA LYS A 171 -24.90 -61.94 7.28
C LYS A 171 -24.34 -62.99 6.30
N GLY A 172 -24.77 -64.24 6.50
CA GLY A 172 -24.86 -65.23 5.42
C GLY A 172 -24.94 -66.66 5.92
N ALA A 173 -26.05 -67.34 5.61
CA ALA A 173 -26.28 -68.74 5.90
C ALA A 173 -25.23 -69.68 5.24
N SER A 174 -24.97 -70.80 5.92
CA SER A 174 -24.54 -72.12 5.42
C SER A 174 -23.38 -72.24 4.41
N ARG A 175 -22.24 -72.68 4.96
CA ARG A 175 -21.49 -73.94 4.66
C ARG A 175 -20.71 -74.11 3.33
N GLU A 176 -19.46 -74.56 3.55
CA GLU A 176 -18.53 -75.40 2.73
C GLU A 176 -17.34 -74.76 1.95
N GLU A 177 -16.17 -74.86 2.61
CA GLU A 177 -14.86 -75.39 2.18
C GLU A 177 -14.06 -74.89 0.94
N ARG A 178 -12.81 -74.48 1.28
CA ARG A 178 -11.47 -74.84 0.73
C ARG A 178 -10.77 -73.97 -0.36
N LYS A 179 -9.58 -73.48 0.05
CA LYS A 179 -8.23 -73.47 -0.60
C LYS A 179 -8.06 -72.65 -1.90
N GLN A 180 -6.91 -72.12 -2.34
CA GLN A 180 -5.51 -71.98 -1.91
C GLN A 180 -4.88 -70.85 -2.77
N ILE A 181 -3.94 -70.10 -2.18
CA ILE A 181 -2.77 -69.30 -2.64
C ILE A 181 -2.41 -69.26 -4.16
N GLU A 182 -1.73 -68.16 -4.55
CA GLU A 182 -0.84 -67.88 -5.72
C GLU A 182 -1.50 -67.01 -6.82
N THR A 183 -0.88 -66.02 -7.51
CA THR A 183 0.53 -65.71 -7.83
C THR A 183 0.62 -64.32 -8.54
N ASP A 184 1.82 -63.73 -8.49
CA ASP A 184 2.56 -63.00 -9.56
C ASP A 184 2.39 -61.51 -9.96
N LEU A 185 3.58 -60.93 -10.17
CA LEU A 185 4.03 -59.66 -10.73
C LEU A 185 3.85 -59.55 -12.27
N TYR A 186 3.56 -58.37 -12.83
CA TYR A 186 4.49 -57.38 -13.47
C TYR A 186 3.72 -56.27 -14.24
N SER A 187 4.43 -55.13 -14.44
CA SER A 187 4.13 -53.75 -14.91
C SER A 187 3.41 -53.58 -16.28
N ILE A 188 2.86 -52.43 -16.74
CA ILE A 188 3.42 -51.07 -17.00
C ILE A 188 2.28 -50.04 -17.28
N ASN A 189 2.37 -48.85 -16.64
CA ASN A 189 2.18 -47.45 -17.07
C ASN A 189 1.20 -47.01 -18.22
N VAL A 190 0.31 -46.02 -17.93
CA VAL A 190 0.20 -44.65 -18.52
C VAL A 190 -1.22 -44.03 -18.35
N ASP A 191 -1.22 -42.78 -17.87
CA ASP A 191 -2.18 -41.66 -17.94
C ASP A 191 -3.51 -41.59 -17.13
N VAL A 192 -3.51 -40.52 -16.30
CA VAL A 192 -4.54 -39.51 -16.05
C VAL A 192 -5.93 -40.00 -15.62
N SER A 193 -6.25 -39.75 -14.35
CA SER A 193 -7.44 -38.95 -13.96
C SER A 193 -7.40 -38.62 -12.48
N ALA A 194 -7.79 -37.38 -12.17
CA ALA A 194 -8.01 -36.87 -10.84
C ALA A 194 -9.21 -37.59 -10.22
N GLU A 195 -8.96 -38.45 -9.24
CA GLU A 195 -9.98 -38.96 -8.32
C GLU A 195 -9.28 -39.67 -7.17
N ASN A 196 -9.74 -39.38 -5.94
CA ASN A 196 -9.55 -40.16 -4.71
C ASN A 196 -8.33 -39.87 -3.81
N LEU A 197 -8.43 -38.80 -3.01
CA LEU A 197 -8.02 -38.86 -1.60
C LEU A 197 -9.29 -38.77 -0.76
N TRP A 198 -9.74 -39.94 -0.32
CA TRP A 198 -10.96 -40.12 0.47
C TRP A 198 -10.70 -39.57 1.87
N LEU A 199 -11.30 -38.41 2.16
CA LEU A 199 -11.57 -37.97 3.52
C LEU A 199 -12.44 -39.04 4.21
N SER A 200 -11.96 -39.51 5.36
CA SER A 200 -12.66 -40.45 6.25
C SER A 200 -14.04 -39.90 6.66
N ASP A 201 -15.04 -40.80 6.72
CA ASP A 201 -16.47 -40.55 6.93
C ASP A 201 -16.86 -39.90 8.29
N GLU A 202 -15.90 -39.42 9.10
CA GLU A 202 -16.16 -38.71 10.36
C GLU A 202 -16.49 -37.22 10.17
N THR A 203 -16.20 -36.64 8.98
CA THR A 203 -16.50 -35.22 8.69
C THR A 203 -17.93 -34.98 8.17
N LYS A 204 -18.70 -36.02 7.80
CA LYS A 204 -20.10 -35.87 7.36
C LYS A 204 -21.11 -35.69 8.50
N SER A 205 -20.77 -36.05 9.74
CA SER A 205 -21.68 -35.91 10.88
C SER A 205 -21.78 -34.48 11.41
N TYR A 206 -20.85 -33.59 11.06
CA TYR A 206 -20.82 -32.20 11.56
C TYR A 206 -21.29 -31.17 10.53
N LEU A 207 -21.63 -31.59 9.31
CA LEU A 207 -22.03 -30.71 8.21
C LEU A 207 -23.55 -30.67 7.94
N THR A 208 -24.36 -31.44 8.67
CA THR A 208 -25.81 -31.52 8.42
C THR A 208 -26.70 -30.59 9.25
N ASP A 209 -26.17 -29.78 10.17
CA ASP A 209 -26.99 -28.89 11.02
C ASP A 209 -26.86 -27.38 10.72
N ILE A 210 -26.25 -26.98 9.61
CA ILE A 210 -26.22 -25.56 9.20
C ILE A 210 -26.99 -25.41 7.88
N GLN A 211 -28.28 -25.71 7.95
CA GLN A 211 -29.22 -25.37 6.88
C GLN A 211 -30.45 -24.67 7.44
N GLU A 212 -30.25 -23.56 8.17
CA GLU A 212 -31.27 -22.51 8.30
C GLU A 212 -30.68 -21.11 8.08
N ARG A 213 -31.45 -20.32 7.32
CA ARG A 213 -31.11 -19.02 6.71
C ARG A 213 -30.84 -17.88 7.71
N PRO A 214 -30.13 -16.82 7.27
CA PRO A 214 -29.71 -15.70 8.10
C PRO A 214 -30.87 -14.80 8.50
N ARG A 215 -31.05 -14.55 9.80
CA ARG A 215 -31.88 -13.44 10.28
C ARG A 215 -31.04 -12.16 10.27
N ILE A 216 -31.39 -11.31 9.32
CA ILE A 216 -30.96 -9.91 9.15
C ILE A 216 -31.03 -9.20 10.52
N LEU A 217 -29.89 -8.76 11.05
CA LEU A 217 -29.86 -7.86 12.20
C LEU A 217 -30.09 -6.43 11.68
N ASN A 218 -31.31 -5.95 11.85
CA ASN A 218 -31.70 -4.58 11.52
C ASN A 218 -30.83 -3.57 12.29
N LYS A 219 -30.37 -2.54 11.55
CA LYS A 219 -29.97 -1.25 12.10
C LYS A 219 -31.11 -0.73 12.98
N HIS A 220 -30.77 -0.36 14.21
CA HIS A 220 -31.56 0.36 15.24
C HIS A 220 -31.67 -0.46 16.53
N ASP A 221 -30.60 -0.44 17.34
CA ASP A 221 -30.72 -0.18 18.78
C ASP A 221 -29.34 0.01 19.41
N SER A 222 -28.98 1.28 19.58
CA SER A 222 -27.81 1.74 20.33
C SER A 222 -28.16 1.82 21.82
N LYS A 223 -28.03 0.71 22.57
CA LYS A 223 -27.93 0.75 24.05
C LYS A 223 -26.97 -0.31 24.58
N SER A 224 -25.81 0.18 25.02
CA SER A 224 -24.89 -0.37 26.03
C SER A 224 -24.71 -1.90 26.07
N LEU A 225 -23.84 -2.43 25.22
CA LEU A 225 -23.07 -3.64 25.56
C LEU A 225 -21.85 -3.20 26.37
N SER A 226 -21.83 -3.59 27.65
CA SER A 226 -20.73 -3.27 28.58
C SER A 226 -19.41 -3.89 28.10
N ALA A 227 -18.36 -3.08 28.03
CA ALA A 227 -17.01 -3.45 27.59
C ALA A 227 -16.31 -4.59 28.38
N GLY A 228 -16.96 -5.17 29.40
CA GLY A 228 -16.41 -6.22 30.24
C GLY A 228 -16.53 -7.64 29.68
N SER A 229 -17.51 -7.93 28.82
CA SER A 229 -17.76 -9.30 28.32
C SER A 229 -16.96 -9.68 27.09
N SER A 230 -16.26 -8.73 26.45
CA SER A 230 -15.51 -8.96 25.20
C SER A 230 -14.01 -9.24 25.41
N LEU A 231 -13.49 -9.04 26.63
CA LEU A 231 -12.08 -9.28 26.95
C LEU A 231 -11.78 -10.76 27.30
N THR A 232 -12.80 -11.58 27.52
CA THR A 232 -12.65 -13.03 27.80
C THR A 232 -12.32 -13.85 26.55
N ALA A 233 -12.54 -13.30 25.35
CA ALA A 233 -12.24 -13.97 24.07
C ALA A 233 -10.78 -13.77 23.59
N LEU A 234 -10.08 -12.73 24.05
CA LEU A 234 -8.68 -12.47 23.68
C LEU A 234 -7.68 -13.54 24.21
N PRO A 235 -7.82 -14.07 25.44
CA PRO A 235 -7.00 -15.19 25.91
C PRO A 235 -7.28 -16.52 25.19
N GLN A 236 -8.48 -16.70 24.65
CA GLN A 236 -8.83 -17.89 23.86
C GLN A 236 -8.16 -17.87 22.48
N LEU A 237 -7.88 -16.70 21.91
CA LEU A 237 -7.11 -16.55 20.66
C LEU A 237 -5.66 -17.04 20.77
N ALA A 238 -5.04 -16.90 21.94
CA ALA A 238 -3.70 -17.44 22.23
C ALA A 238 -3.68 -18.98 22.33
N GLN A 239 -4.84 -19.63 22.40
CA GLN A 239 -4.96 -21.10 22.36
C GLN A 239 -5.10 -21.66 20.94
N TYR A 240 -5.40 -20.83 19.94
CA TYR A 240 -5.61 -21.32 18.56
C TYR A 240 -4.36 -21.22 17.70
N MET A 241 -3.55 -20.16 17.84
CA MET A 241 -2.28 -20.07 17.12
C MET A 241 -1.13 -20.45 18.03
N GLU A 242 -0.38 -21.48 17.63
CA GLU A 242 0.82 -21.86 18.35
C GLU A 242 1.89 -20.77 18.24
N PRO A 243 2.58 -20.45 19.35
CA PRO A 243 3.60 -19.42 19.38
C PRO A 243 4.72 -19.70 18.38
N LEU A 244 5.33 -18.64 17.85
CA LEU A 244 6.46 -18.71 16.95
C LEU A 244 7.70 -19.19 17.73
N TYR A 245 8.25 -20.34 17.37
CA TYR A 245 9.48 -20.85 17.98
C TYR A 245 10.70 -20.20 17.32
N GLU A 246 11.62 -19.62 18.12
CA GLU A 246 12.85 -18.98 17.63
C GLU A 246 13.69 -19.91 16.75
N THR A 247 13.60 -21.22 17.01
CA THR A 247 14.28 -22.29 16.27
C THR A 247 13.82 -22.43 14.82
N PHE A 248 12.66 -21.87 14.44
CA PHE A 248 12.14 -21.93 13.08
C PHE A 248 12.72 -20.85 12.17
N PHE A 249 13.32 -19.81 12.75
CA PHE A 249 13.87 -18.69 11.98
C PHE A 249 15.26 -19.01 11.45
N CYS A 250 15.47 -18.77 10.15
CA CYS A 250 16.78 -18.77 9.56
C CYS A 250 17.61 -17.60 10.14
N PRO A 251 18.80 -17.85 10.71
CA PRO A 251 19.62 -16.80 11.29
C PRO A 251 20.08 -15.73 10.28
N LEU A 252 20.15 -16.07 8.99
CA LEU A 252 20.55 -15.17 7.89
C LEU A 252 19.38 -14.31 7.40
N THR A 253 18.26 -14.92 7.02
CA THR A 253 17.14 -14.21 6.39
C THR A 253 16.19 -13.60 7.40
N LYS A 254 16.24 -14.02 8.67
CA LYS A 254 15.28 -13.66 9.73
C LYS A 254 13.83 -14.01 9.37
N ARG A 255 13.63 -15.00 8.49
CA ARG A 255 12.33 -15.55 8.10
C ARG A 255 12.23 -17.02 8.55
N ILE A 256 11.01 -17.54 8.66
CA ILE A 256 10.76 -18.97 8.90
C ILE A 256 11.37 -19.76 7.74
N MET A 257 12.05 -20.87 8.04
CA MET A 257 12.67 -21.75 7.05
C MET A 257 11.61 -22.58 6.32
N ASP A 258 11.67 -22.62 4.99
CA ASP A 258 10.89 -23.52 4.15
C ASP A 258 11.67 -24.81 3.82
N ASP A 259 13.00 -24.69 3.71
CA ASP A 259 13.89 -25.83 3.52
C ASP A 259 15.09 -25.77 4.48
N PRO A 260 14.90 -26.14 5.76
CA PRO A 260 15.95 -26.08 6.76
C PRO A 260 17.07 -27.08 6.47
N VAL A 261 18.30 -26.57 6.36
CA VAL A 261 19.54 -27.34 6.18
C VAL A 261 20.53 -27.03 7.28
N THR A 262 21.13 -28.08 7.83
CA THR A 262 22.12 -27.99 8.89
C THR A 262 23.53 -28.02 8.29
N VAL A 263 24.37 -27.09 8.72
CA VAL A 263 25.81 -27.09 8.40
C VAL A 263 26.60 -27.88 9.43
N GLU A 264 27.85 -28.22 9.14
CA GLU A 264 28.73 -29.01 10.04
C GLU A 264 28.81 -28.45 11.48
N SER A 265 28.68 -27.13 11.66
CA SER A 265 28.67 -26.50 12.98
C SER A 265 27.40 -26.75 13.81
N GLY A 266 26.43 -27.52 13.30
CA GLY A 266 25.16 -27.82 13.96
C GLY A 266 24.09 -26.72 13.86
N GLU A 267 24.39 -25.61 13.18
CA GLU A 267 23.43 -24.52 12.97
C GLU A 267 22.58 -24.77 11.73
N THR A 268 21.29 -24.41 11.79
CA THR A 268 20.33 -24.64 10.70
C THR A 268 19.97 -23.33 10.01
N TYR A 269 19.91 -23.36 8.68
CA TYR A 269 19.61 -22.21 7.82
C TYR A 269 18.63 -22.59 6.71
N GLU A 270 18.03 -21.59 6.08
CA GLU A 270 17.33 -21.77 4.80
C GLU A 270 18.34 -22.15 3.70
N ARG A 271 18.02 -23.16 2.88
CA ARG A 271 18.96 -23.70 1.86
C ARG A 271 19.44 -22.63 0.91
N THR A 272 18.55 -21.82 0.38
CA THR A 272 18.90 -20.77 -0.59
C THR A 272 19.88 -19.76 0.02
N ALA A 273 19.59 -19.29 1.23
CA ALA A 273 20.39 -18.30 1.93
C ALA A 273 21.80 -18.78 2.29
N ILE A 274 21.95 -20.02 2.77
CA ILE A 274 23.28 -20.55 3.13
C ILE A 274 24.09 -20.93 1.87
N THR A 275 23.43 -21.34 0.79
CA THR A 275 24.09 -21.62 -0.49
C THR A 275 24.65 -20.32 -1.10
N GLU A 276 23.87 -19.23 -1.09
CA GLU A 276 24.34 -17.91 -1.49
C GLU A 276 25.50 -17.41 -0.61
N TRP A 277 25.46 -17.68 0.70
CA TRP A 277 26.55 -17.35 1.60
C TRP A 277 27.84 -18.08 1.24
N PHE A 278 27.79 -19.39 0.96
CA PHE A 278 28.96 -20.15 0.53
C PHE A 278 29.52 -19.72 -0.82
N ASN A 279 28.67 -19.25 -1.73
CA ASN A 279 29.08 -18.75 -3.04
C ASN A 279 29.88 -17.42 -2.97
N LYS A 280 29.87 -16.72 -1.84
CA LYS A 280 30.69 -15.51 -1.64
C LYS A 280 32.16 -15.79 -1.37
N PHE A 281 32.52 -17.03 -0.99
CA PHE A 281 33.88 -17.44 -0.69
C PHE A 281 34.47 -18.23 -1.86
N ALA A 282 35.50 -17.65 -2.50
CA ALA A 282 36.23 -18.28 -3.59
C ALA A 282 37.02 -19.52 -3.11
N ASP A 283 37.66 -19.40 -1.93
CA ASP A 283 38.44 -20.49 -1.34
C ASP A 283 37.61 -21.35 -0.36
N PRO A 284 37.63 -22.69 -0.49
CA PRO A 284 36.93 -23.60 0.40
C PRO A 284 37.37 -23.55 1.88
N GLU A 285 38.61 -23.11 2.15
CA GLU A 285 39.19 -23.08 3.51
C GLU A 285 38.87 -21.80 4.31
N GLU A 286 38.24 -20.80 3.67
CA GLU A 286 37.87 -19.53 4.31
C GLU A 286 36.40 -19.46 4.74
N ILE A 287 35.63 -20.52 4.52
CA ILE A 287 34.19 -20.52 4.78
C ILE A 287 33.95 -20.56 6.29
N VAL A 288 33.17 -19.58 6.76
CA VAL A 288 32.75 -19.47 8.17
C VAL A 288 31.25 -19.62 8.31
N CYS A 289 30.84 -20.25 9.40
CA CYS A 289 29.45 -20.31 9.81
C CYS A 289 28.96 -18.89 10.19
N PRO A 290 27.89 -18.37 9.55
CA PRO A 290 27.42 -17.01 9.79
C PRO A 290 27.06 -16.69 11.25
N LYS A 291 26.51 -17.66 11.98
CA LYS A 291 26.03 -17.46 13.36
C LYS A 291 27.07 -17.79 14.41
N SER A 292 27.81 -18.89 14.25
CA SER A 292 28.80 -19.33 15.26
C SER A 292 30.20 -18.79 15.02
N GLY A 293 30.48 -18.23 13.83
CA GLY A 293 31.81 -17.77 13.43
C GLY A 293 32.84 -18.88 13.24
N GLN A 294 32.45 -20.15 13.36
CA GLN A 294 33.35 -21.30 13.23
C GLN A 294 33.72 -21.56 11.77
N LYS A 295 34.99 -21.88 11.51
CA LYS A 295 35.45 -22.34 10.19
C LYS A 295 34.85 -23.71 9.87
N LEU A 296 34.23 -23.82 8.70
CA LEU A 296 33.61 -25.05 8.22
C LEU A 296 34.62 -25.81 7.36
N LYS A 297 34.71 -27.14 7.54
CA LYS A 297 35.64 -27.99 6.77
C LYS A 297 34.99 -28.54 5.50
N SER A 298 33.67 -28.44 5.40
CA SER A 298 32.87 -28.97 4.31
C SER A 298 31.72 -28.04 3.92
N ARG A 299 31.38 -28.05 2.63
CA ARG A 299 30.18 -27.37 2.06
C ARG A 299 28.95 -28.28 2.03
N ILE A 300 29.05 -29.50 2.59
CA ILE A 300 27.95 -30.47 2.59
C ILE A 300 26.83 -29.94 3.49
N LEU A 301 25.63 -29.80 2.90
CA LEU A 301 24.41 -29.41 3.60
C LEU A 301 23.59 -30.66 3.90
N SER A 302 23.29 -30.89 5.17
CA SER A 302 22.39 -31.97 5.58
C SER A 302 20.97 -31.42 5.73
N THR A 303 20.02 -31.92 4.95
CA THR A 303 18.61 -31.53 5.08
C THR A 303 18.09 -31.91 6.48
N ASN A 304 17.56 -30.94 7.21
CA ASN A 304 16.98 -31.16 8.53
C ASN A 304 15.51 -31.57 8.36
N VAL A 305 15.30 -32.83 7.97
CA VAL A 305 13.96 -33.37 7.67
C VAL A 305 13.02 -33.29 8.88
N ALA A 306 13.54 -33.49 10.09
CA ALA A 306 12.76 -33.38 11.32
C ALA A 306 12.27 -31.94 11.56
N LEU A 307 13.17 -30.94 11.47
CA LEU A 307 12.77 -29.54 11.63
C LEU A 307 11.83 -29.09 10.52
N LYS A 308 12.04 -29.56 9.29
CA LYS A 308 11.14 -29.29 8.16
C LYS A 308 9.73 -29.80 8.44
N ALA A 309 9.60 -31.08 8.83
CA ALA A 309 8.32 -31.66 9.18
C ALA A 309 7.64 -30.93 10.35
N THR A 310 8.39 -30.55 11.39
CA THR A 310 7.85 -29.78 12.52
C THR A 310 7.37 -28.38 12.12
N ILE A 311 8.09 -27.70 11.23
CA ILE A 311 7.69 -26.39 10.69
C ILE A 311 6.44 -26.55 9.82
N ASP A 312 6.39 -27.57 8.97
CA ASP A 312 5.25 -27.82 8.07
C ASP A 312 3.98 -28.18 8.85
N GLU A 313 4.07 -29.06 9.86
CA GLU A 313 2.96 -29.38 10.77
C GLU A 313 2.49 -28.15 11.56
N TRP A 314 3.43 -27.30 12.01
CA TRP A 314 3.10 -26.05 12.70
C TRP A 314 2.38 -25.06 11.77
N LYS A 315 2.82 -24.96 10.51
CA LYS A 315 2.15 -24.15 9.49
C LYS A 315 0.73 -24.65 9.24
N GLU A 316 0.55 -25.96 9.05
CA GLU A 316 -0.77 -26.58 8.79
C GLU A 316 -1.74 -26.36 9.96
N ARG A 317 -1.28 -26.58 11.20
CA ARG A 317 -2.11 -26.36 12.40
C ARG A 317 -2.47 -24.89 12.58
N ASN A 318 -1.53 -23.98 12.35
CA ASN A 318 -1.81 -22.54 12.43
C ASN A 318 -2.71 -22.06 11.29
N GLU A 319 -2.62 -22.63 10.10
CA GLU A 319 -3.53 -22.31 8.99
C GLU A 319 -4.95 -22.79 9.29
N ALA A 320 -5.10 -24.03 9.78
CA ALA A 320 -6.40 -24.54 10.23
C ALA A 320 -6.99 -23.70 11.38
N ALA A 321 -6.14 -23.18 12.27
CA ALA A 321 -6.55 -22.26 13.32
C ALA A 321 -6.97 -20.89 12.79
N ARG A 322 -6.24 -20.31 11.83
CA ARG A 322 -6.59 -19.06 11.14
C ARG A 322 -7.96 -19.17 10.46
N ILE A 323 -8.22 -20.28 9.75
CA ILE A 323 -9.50 -20.58 9.11
C ILE A 323 -10.63 -20.68 10.16
N LYS A 324 -10.41 -21.34 11.30
CA LYS A 324 -11.38 -21.43 12.41
C LYS A 324 -11.67 -20.08 13.08
N VAL A 325 -10.64 -19.29 13.37
CA VAL A 325 -10.77 -17.92 13.92
C VAL A 325 -11.61 -17.04 12.99
N ARG A 326 -11.46 -17.23 11.68
CA ARG A 326 -12.21 -16.54 10.65
C ARG A 326 -13.68 -16.99 10.56
N SER A 327 -13.96 -18.29 10.63
CA SER A 327 -15.33 -18.83 10.59
C SER A 327 -16.20 -18.41 11.78
N ILE A 328 -15.58 -18.03 12.91
CA ILE A 328 -16.29 -17.57 14.12
C ILE A 328 -16.59 -16.05 14.07
N GLY A 329 -16.23 -15.35 12.99
CA GLY A 329 -16.52 -13.91 12.85
C GLY A 329 -15.68 -13.01 13.76
N MET A 330 -14.46 -13.43 14.11
CA MET A 330 -13.58 -12.69 15.02
C MET A 330 -12.94 -11.46 14.41
N ILE A 331 -12.75 -11.41 13.08
CA ILE A 331 -12.17 -10.24 12.40
C ILE A 331 -12.97 -8.96 12.70
N PRO A 332 -14.31 -8.91 12.53
CA PRO A 332 -15.14 -7.79 12.99
C PRO A 332 -15.04 -7.43 14.48
N LEU A 333 -14.74 -8.39 15.37
CA LEU A 333 -14.56 -8.08 16.80
C LEU A 333 -13.19 -7.47 17.07
N LEU A 334 -12.15 -7.96 16.39
CA LEU A 334 -10.81 -7.41 16.45
C LEU A 334 -10.79 -5.96 16.00
N THR A 335 -11.57 -5.58 14.99
CA THR A 335 -11.60 -4.19 14.52
C THR A 335 -12.08 -3.20 15.58
N ASN A 336 -12.96 -3.61 16.51
CA ASN A 336 -13.40 -2.76 17.63
C ASN A 336 -12.27 -2.39 18.60
N PHE A 337 -11.20 -3.19 18.65
CA PHE A 337 -10.04 -2.91 19.50
C PHE A 337 -9.03 -1.95 18.87
N LEU A 338 -9.20 -1.60 17.59
CA LEU A 338 -8.34 -0.64 16.89
C LEU A 338 -8.49 0.79 17.43
N ASP A 339 -9.66 1.14 17.96
CA ASP A 339 -9.93 2.46 18.57
C ASP A 339 -9.71 2.47 20.09
N TYR A 340 -9.22 1.38 20.67
CA TYR A 340 -9.04 1.26 22.11
C TYR A 340 -7.95 2.22 22.63
N ARG A 341 -8.11 2.78 23.83
CA ARG A 341 -7.19 3.80 24.39
C ARG A 341 -5.75 3.28 24.58
N SER A 342 -5.61 2.01 24.96
CA SER A 342 -4.31 1.37 25.17
C SER A 342 -3.54 1.15 23.88
N ARG A 343 -2.29 1.64 23.84
CA ARG A 343 -1.37 1.47 22.70
C ARG A 343 -0.99 0.02 22.46
N ASN A 344 -0.86 -0.77 23.54
CA ASN A 344 -0.50 -2.18 23.46
C ASN A 344 -1.64 -3.02 22.89
N VAL A 345 -2.88 -2.71 23.29
CA VAL A 345 -4.07 -3.38 22.72
C VAL A 345 -4.13 -3.12 21.21
N ARG A 346 -4.02 -1.85 20.78
CA ARG A 346 -4.00 -1.52 19.35
C ARG A 346 -2.87 -2.23 18.59
N TYR A 347 -1.67 -2.30 19.17
CA TYR A 347 -0.54 -3.02 18.57
C TYR A 347 -0.87 -4.50 18.37
N VAL A 348 -1.28 -5.20 19.45
CA VAL A 348 -1.61 -6.63 19.40
C VAL A 348 -2.74 -6.89 18.40
N THR A 349 -3.77 -6.03 18.38
CA THR A 349 -4.88 -6.14 17.43
C THR A 349 -4.40 -6.04 15.98
N VAL A 350 -3.54 -5.06 15.65
CA VAL A 350 -3.04 -4.90 14.29
C VAL A 350 -2.13 -6.07 13.91
N GLU A 351 -1.31 -6.57 14.83
CA GLU A 351 -0.44 -7.73 14.59
C GLU A 351 -1.25 -9.00 14.34
N LEU A 352 -2.32 -9.23 15.11
CA LEU A 352 -3.24 -10.35 14.89
C LEU A 352 -3.93 -10.22 13.53
N LEU A 353 -4.40 -9.03 13.16
CA LEU A 353 -4.99 -8.79 11.84
C LEU A 353 -3.98 -9.03 10.71
N ARG A 354 -2.70 -8.67 10.91
CA ARG A 354 -1.63 -8.97 9.95
C ARG A 354 -1.42 -10.47 9.79
N GLN A 355 -1.34 -11.22 10.89
CA GLN A 355 -1.20 -12.67 10.86
C GLN A 355 -2.39 -13.36 10.19
N LEU A 356 -3.60 -12.84 10.36
CA LEU A 356 -4.80 -13.33 9.68
C LEU A 356 -4.89 -12.91 8.20
N ALA A 357 -4.15 -11.88 7.78
CA ALA A 357 -4.04 -11.45 6.39
C ALA A 357 -2.90 -12.14 5.63
N GLU A 358 -1.98 -12.81 6.33
CA GLU A 358 -0.79 -13.42 5.76
C GLU A 358 -1.19 -14.65 4.92
N ASP A 359 -0.90 -14.60 3.63
CA ASP A 359 -1.13 -15.67 2.63
C ASP A 359 -2.57 -16.13 2.37
N ASP A 360 -3.59 -15.48 2.95
CA ASP A 360 -5.03 -15.72 2.68
C ASP A 360 -5.70 -14.52 1.97
N GLU A 361 -6.14 -14.69 0.72
CA GLU A 361 -6.87 -13.65 -0.05
C GLU A 361 -8.28 -13.37 0.51
N GLU A 362 -8.95 -14.40 1.01
CA GLU A 362 -10.33 -14.30 1.50
C GLU A 362 -10.32 -13.66 2.91
N GLY A 363 -9.26 -13.92 3.69
CA GLY A 363 -8.90 -13.22 4.93
C GLY A 363 -8.63 -11.74 4.71
N LYS A 364 -7.80 -11.38 3.73
CA LYS A 364 -7.57 -9.98 3.33
C LYS A 364 -8.87 -9.29 2.91
N GLU A 365 -9.75 -9.99 2.18
CA GLU A 365 -11.05 -9.45 1.80
C GLU A 365 -11.95 -9.18 3.01
N THR A 366 -11.99 -10.10 3.96
CA THR A 366 -12.77 -9.94 5.20
C THR A 366 -12.23 -8.77 6.02
N ILE A 367 -10.91 -8.66 6.17
CA ILE A 367 -10.24 -7.57 6.86
C ILE A 367 -10.52 -6.24 6.16
N ALA A 368 -10.39 -6.15 4.85
CA ALA A 368 -10.62 -4.91 4.12
C ALA A 368 -12.09 -4.49 4.03
N LYS A 369 -13.05 -5.39 4.31
CA LYS A 369 -14.48 -5.04 4.48
C LYS A 369 -14.80 -4.54 5.88
N THR A 370 -14.06 -4.98 6.89
CA THR A 370 -14.37 -4.77 8.31
C THR A 370 -13.51 -3.69 8.96
N VAL A 371 -12.24 -3.60 8.56
CA VAL A 371 -11.27 -2.61 9.05
C VAL A 371 -11.50 -1.30 8.34
N ASP A 372 -11.65 -0.23 9.13
CA ASP A 372 -11.54 1.13 8.61
C ASP A 372 -10.09 1.44 8.24
N ILE A 373 -9.81 1.49 6.93
CA ILE A 373 -8.49 1.81 6.39
C ILE A 373 -8.05 3.21 6.83
N SER A 374 -8.99 4.13 7.09
CA SER A 374 -8.69 5.46 7.64
C SER A 374 -7.99 5.36 8.99
N THR A 375 -8.45 4.47 9.86
CA THR A 375 -7.81 4.20 11.15
C THR A 375 -6.39 3.67 10.97
N MET A 376 -6.16 2.77 10.00
CA MET A 376 -4.81 2.25 9.70
C MET A 376 -3.87 3.36 9.21
N ILE A 377 -4.34 4.21 8.31
CA ILE A 377 -3.57 5.36 7.81
C ILE A 377 -3.26 6.33 8.95
N LYS A 378 -4.21 6.60 9.86
CA LYS A 378 -3.98 7.42 11.05
C LYS A 378 -2.93 6.81 11.98
N MET A 379 -2.90 5.47 12.12
CA MET A 379 -1.90 4.76 12.92
C MET A 379 -0.47 4.92 12.39
N LEU A 380 -0.26 5.21 11.10
CA LEU A 380 1.05 5.55 10.53
C LEU A 380 1.65 6.82 11.15
N SER A 381 0.82 7.73 11.67
CA SER A 381 1.25 8.93 12.39
C SER A 381 1.40 8.74 13.91
N SER A 382 1.18 7.54 14.43
CA SER A 382 1.27 7.26 15.88
C SER A 382 2.67 7.57 16.42
N SER A 383 2.80 8.13 17.62
CA SER A 383 4.11 8.26 18.28
C SER A 383 4.70 6.91 18.71
N HIS A 384 3.87 5.87 18.81
CA HIS A 384 4.27 4.54 19.22
C HIS A 384 4.78 3.70 18.04
N LYS A 385 6.09 3.44 18.01
CA LYS A 385 6.78 2.77 16.91
C LYS A 385 6.21 1.37 16.56
N PRO A 386 5.94 0.46 17.53
CA PRO A 386 5.34 -0.84 17.21
C PRO A 386 3.99 -0.75 16.50
N VAL A 387 3.12 0.19 16.91
CA VAL A 387 1.82 0.41 16.24
C VAL A 387 2.02 0.90 14.81
N ARG A 388 2.90 1.89 14.59
CA ARG A 388 3.21 2.38 13.24
C ARG A 388 3.72 1.27 12.33
N HIS A 389 4.63 0.44 12.84
CA HIS A 389 5.28 -0.62 12.09
C HIS A 389 4.30 -1.74 11.73
N ALA A 390 3.47 -2.16 12.70
CA ALA A 390 2.42 -3.14 12.48
C ALA A 390 1.39 -2.61 11.46
N SER A 391 0.96 -1.34 11.58
CA SER A 391 -0.01 -0.76 10.63
C SER A 391 0.56 -0.63 9.22
N ALA A 392 1.83 -0.23 9.09
CA ALA A 392 2.49 -0.16 7.78
C ALA A 392 2.63 -1.54 7.14
N SER A 393 2.92 -2.58 7.94
CA SER A 393 3.05 -3.95 7.44
C SER A 393 1.71 -4.50 6.98
N LEU A 394 0.65 -4.34 7.78
CA LEU A 394 -0.71 -4.76 7.38
C LEU A 394 -1.17 -4.02 6.12
N LEU A 395 -0.96 -2.70 6.02
CA LEU A 395 -1.31 -1.94 4.81
C LEU A 395 -0.52 -2.42 3.59
N LEU A 396 0.75 -2.79 3.76
CA LEU A 396 1.55 -3.37 2.68
C LEU A 396 0.97 -4.69 2.21
N ASP A 397 0.63 -5.60 3.13
CA ASP A 397 0.08 -6.90 2.78
C ASP A 397 -1.28 -6.77 2.08
N LEU A 398 -2.14 -5.85 2.55
CA LEU A 398 -3.41 -5.52 1.88
C LEU A 398 -3.19 -4.89 0.49
N SER A 399 -2.21 -3.99 0.35
CA SER A 399 -1.93 -3.31 -0.93
C SER A 399 -1.47 -4.25 -2.06
N ARG A 400 -1.14 -5.51 -1.76
CA ARG A 400 -0.80 -6.49 -2.82
C ARG A 400 -1.99 -6.81 -3.72
N SER A 401 -3.22 -6.64 -3.22
CA SER A 401 -4.46 -6.86 -3.97
C SER A 401 -4.96 -5.56 -4.61
N GLN A 402 -5.35 -5.63 -5.89
CA GLN A 402 -5.79 -4.48 -6.68
C GLN A 402 -7.04 -3.80 -6.12
N VAL A 403 -7.98 -4.58 -5.55
CA VAL A 403 -9.22 -4.05 -4.94
C VAL A 403 -8.89 -3.14 -3.76
N PHE A 404 -7.85 -3.47 -3.00
CA PHE A 404 -7.45 -2.69 -1.82
C PHE A 404 -6.59 -1.51 -2.19
N CYS A 405 -5.82 -1.56 -3.29
CA CYS A 405 -5.16 -0.37 -3.83
C CYS A 405 -6.15 0.76 -4.07
N HIS A 406 -7.32 0.46 -4.67
CA HIS A 406 -8.37 1.47 -4.86
C HIS A 406 -8.85 2.03 -3.51
N LYS A 407 -9.21 1.17 -2.55
CA LYS A 407 -9.71 1.63 -1.24
C LYS A 407 -8.69 2.47 -0.48
N ILE A 408 -7.42 2.04 -0.41
CA ILE A 408 -6.34 2.78 0.28
C ILE A 408 -6.15 4.15 -0.35
N GLY A 409 -6.16 4.24 -1.69
CA GLY A 409 -6.00 5.51 -2.40
C GLY A 409 -7.17 6.48 -2.21
N THR A 410 -8.40 5.98 -2.07
CA THR A 410 -9.58 6.83 -1.82
C THR A 410 -9.68 7.42 -0.42
N VAL A 411 -8.85 6.99 0.54
CA VAL A 411 -8.88 7.55 1.90
C VAL A 411 -8.37 9.00 1.86
N ALA A 412 -9.20 9.93 2.36
CA ALA A 412 -8.84 11.34 2.43
C ALA A 412 -7.53 11.57 3.19
N GLY A 413 -6.55 12.20 2.55
CA GLY A 413 -5.22 12.43 3.12
C GLY A 413 -4.34 11.18 3.23
N GLY A 414 -4.81 10.02 2.76
CA GLY A 414 -4.09 8.75 2.86
C GLY A 414 -2.82 8.70 2.04
N ILE A 415 -2.91 9.13 0.77
CA ILE A 415 -1.74 9.24 -0.12
C ILE A 415 -0.74 10.27 0.42
N LEU A 416 -1.20 11.44 0.89
CA LEU A 416 -0.35 12.45 1.52
C LEU A 416 0.38 11.90 2.74
N MET A 417 -0.30 11.12 3.58
CA MET A 417 0.30 10.47 4.74
C MET A 417 1.41 9.50 4.34
N LEU A 418 1.16 8.64 3.34
CA LEU A 418 2.15 7.70 2.82
C LEU A 418 3.37 8.42 2.24
N ILE A 419 3.16 9.48 1.45
CA ILE A 419 4.23 10.34 0.92
C ILE A 419 5.04 10.96 2.07
N THR A 420 4.35 11.49 3.09
CA THR A 420 4.99 12.08 4.28
C THR A 420 5.85 11.06 5.02
N VAL A 421 5.37 9.83 5.20
CA VAL A 421 6.11 8.75 5.86
C VAL A 421 7.31 8.30 5.02
N LYS A 422 7.15 8.18 3.70
CA LYS A 422 8.23 7.85 2.75
C LYS A 422 9.42 8.81 2.91
N TYR A 423 9.18 10.11 2.98
CA TYR A 423 10.26 11.10 3.11
C TYR A 423 10.81 11.29 4.55
N ARG A 424 10.26 10.60 5.56
CA ARG A 424 10.79 10.58 6.94
C ARG A 424 11.83 9.49 7.19
N GLN A 425 12.64 9.17 6.18
CA GLN A 425 13.62 8.08 6.24
C GLN A 425 14.61 8.19 7.42
N SER A 426 15.05 9.40 7.75
CA SER A 426 15.99 9.65 8.85
C SER A 426 15.43 9.32 10.24
N LEU A 427 14.10 9.37 10.41
CA LEU A 427 13.43 9.11 11.68
C LEU A 427 12.97 7.65 11.80
N ASP A 428 12.50 7.06 10.70
CA ASP A 428 11.92 5.73 10.70
C ASP A 428 12.11 5.04 9.34
N ALA A 429 13.31 4.50 9.13
CA ALA A 429 13.68 3.82 7.88
C ALA A 429 12.74 2.67 7.52
N PHE A 430 12.28 1.91 8.53
CA PHE A 430 11.34 0.79 8.32
C PHE A 430 10.00 1.30 7.79
N ALA A 431 9.40 2.30 8.44
CA ALA A 431 8.11 2.83 7.98
C ALA A 431 8.22 3.51 6.62
N SER A 432 9.34 4.20 6.35
CA SER A 432 9.64 4.82 5.06
C SER A 432 9.73 3.79 3.93
N GLU A 433 10.46 2.69 4.15
CA GLU A 433 10.59 1.59 3.17
C GLU A 433 9.23 0.94 2.88
N LYS A 434 8.43 0.67 3.92
CA LYS A 434 7.10 0.10 3.76
C LYS A 434 6.15 1.05 3.04
N ALA A 435 6.19 2.36 3.35
CA ALA A 435 5.40 3.36 2.67
C ALA A 435 5.75 3.47 1.18
N ASP A 436 7.04 3.37 0.82
CA ASP A 436 7.46 3.33 -0.59
C ASP A 436 6.87 2.12 -1.32
N GLN A 437 6.97 0.93 -0.72
CA GLN A 437 6.42 -0.30 -1.30
C GLN A 437 4.89 -0.23 -1.45
N ILE A 438 4.20 0.34 -0.46
CA ILE A 438 2.75 0.59 -0.53
C ILE A 438 2.45 1.51 -1.72
N LEU A 439 3.10 2.67 -1.82
CA LEU A 439 2.88 3.61 -2.91
C LEU A 439 3.09 2.95 -4.28
N ARG A 440 4.16 2.17 -4.46
CA ARG A 440 4.41 1.39 -5.69
C ARG A 440 3.28 0.42 -6.01
N ASN A 441 2.70 -0.25 -5.02
CA ASN A 441 1.55 -1.13 -5.23
C ASN A 441 0.29 -0.34 -5.64
N LEU A 442 0.10 0.87 -5.09
CA LEU A 442 -1.04 1.73 -5.43
C LEU A 442 -0.99 2.23 -6.89
N GLU A 443 0.18 2.30 -7.51
CA GLU A 443 0.36 2.73 -8.91
C GLU A 443 -0.36 1.83 -9.93
N ARG A 444 -0.81 0.64 -9.54
CA ARG A 444 -1.63 -0.24 -10.40
C ARG A 444 -3.01 0.36 -10.76
N VAL A 445 -3.42 1.43 -10.07
CA VAL A 445 -4.71 2.10 -10.28
C VAL A 445 -4.45 3.54 -10.71
N ALA A 446 -4.86 3.91 -11.92
CA ALA A 446 -4.59 5.22 -12.51
C ALA A 446 -5.07 6.39 -11.63
N ASN A 447 -6.25 6.28 -10.98
CA ASN A 447 -6.75 7.31 -10.08
C ASN A 447 -5.82 7.56 -8.88
N ASN A 448 -5.15 6.53 -8.37
CA ASN A 448 -4.19 6.71 -7.28
C ASN A 448 -2.98 7.52 -7.74
N ILE A 449 -2.50 7.29 -8.97
CA ILE A 449 -1.39 8.06 -9.56
C ILE A 449 -1.78 9.55 -9.68
N LYS A 450 -2.99 9.83 -10.14
CA LYS A 450 -3.53 11.21 -10.23
C LYS A 450 -3.52 11.88 -8.85
N LEU A 451 -4.03 11.20 -7.83
CA LEU A 451 -4.02 11.69 -6.45
C LEU A 451 -2.58 11.87 -5.89
N MET A 452 -1.61 11.02 -6.28
CA MET A 452 -0.21 11.22 -5.93
C MET A 452 0.35 12.52 -6.53
N ALA A 453 0.04 12.79 -7.79
CA ALA A 453 0.43 14.02 -8.48
C ALA A 453 -0.18 15.28 -7.83
N GLU A 454 -1.45 15.23 -7.41
CA GLU A 454 -2.10 16.33 -6.65
C GLU A 454 -1.36 16.67 -5.35
N ASN A 455 -0.73 15.66 -4.73
CA ASN A 455 0.07 15.81 -3.53
C ASN A 455 1.55 16.14 -3.83
N GLY A 456 1.88 16.52 -5.07
CA GLY A 456 3.22 16.90 -5.52
C GLY A 456 4.15 15.74 -5.84
N TYR A 457 3.68 14.49 -5.79
CA TYR A 457 4.48 13.31 -6.11
C TYR A 457 4.26 12.88 -7.57
N TRP A 458 4.94 13.60 -8.48
CA TRP A 458 4.78 13.45 -9.94
C TRP A 458 5.51 12.25 -10.56
N GLU A 459 6.52 11.68 -9.89
CA GLU A 459 7.37 10.63 -10.48
C GLU A 459 6.60 9.40 -10.98
N PRO A 460 5.60 8.87 -10.25
CA PRO A 460 4.80 7.76 -10.75
C PRO A 460 4.04 8.12 -12.03
N LEU A 461 3.44 9.31 -12.09
CA LEU A 461 2.72 9.77 -13.28
C LEU A 461 3.65 9.82 -14.51
N LEU A 462 4.85 10.39 -14.34
CA LEU A 462 5.83 10.52 -15.40
C LEU A 462 6.37 9.16 -15.84
N THR A 463 6.62 8.25 -14.90
CA THR A 463 7.09 6.89 -15.20
C THR A 463 6.05 6.12 -16.01
N HIS A 464 4.78 6.14 -15.60
CA HIS A 464 3.69 5.45 -16.32
C HIS A 464 3.34 6.12 -17.65
N LEU A 465 3.63 7.41 -17.82
CA LEU A 465 3.51 8.09 -19.11
C LEU A 465 4.57 7.61 -20.12
N VAL A 466 5.79 7.31 -19.66
CA VAL A 466 6.89 6.84 -20.52
C VAL A 466 6.81 5.33 -20.76
N GLU A 467 6.63 4.54 -19.70
CA GLU A 467 6.80 3.08 -19.72
C GLU A 467 5.48 2.30 -19.60
N GLY A 468 4.36 2.97 -19.30
CA GLY A 468 3.07 2.31 -19.05
C GLY A 468 2.40 1.72 -20.29
N SER A 469 1.27 1.01 -20.08
CA SER A 469 0.41 0.53 -21.15
C SER A 469 -0.25 1.70 -21.90
N GLU A 470 -0.71 1.48 -23.14
CA GLU A 470 -1.37 2.53 -23.93
C GLU A 470 -2.56 3.17 -23.20
N GLU A 471 -3.34 2.38 -22.45
CA GLU A 471 -4.43 2.88 -21.60
C GLU A 471 -3.90 3.78 -20.47
N MET A 472 -2.86 3.34 -19.75
CA MET A 472 -2.26 4.10 -18.66
C MET A 472 -1.63 5.40 -19.16
N ARG A 473 -0.89 5.35 -20.27
CA ARG A 473 -0.28 6.54 -20.91
C ARG A 473 -1.34 7.55 -21.29
N MET A 474 -2.44 7.10 -21.91
CA MET A 474 -3.57 7.95 -22.28
C MET A 474 -4.20 8.61 -21.04
N GLU A 475 -4.45 7.85 -19.97
CA GLU A 475 -4.98 8.40 -18.73
C GLU A 475 -4.04 9.43 -18.07
N MET A 476 -2.74 9.15 -18.03
CA MET A 476 -1.73 10.05 -17.46
C MET A 476 -1.61 11.33 -18.29
N ALA A 477 -1.58 11.22 -19.62
CA ALA A 477 -1.55 12.36 -20.52
C ALA A 477 -2.84 13.20 -20.41
N SER A 478 -4.01 12.55 -20.35
CA SER A 478 -5.29 13.24 -20.19
C SER A 478 -5.33 14.05 -18.89
N TYR A 479 -4.89 13.44 -17.79
CA TYR A 479 -4.80 14.14 -16.50
C TYR A 479 -3.81 15.30 -16.55
N LEU A 480 -2.63 15.10 -17.16
CA LEU A 480 -1.62 16.16 -17.29
C LEU A 480 -2.16 17.37 -18.08
N GLY A 481 -2.98 17.13 -19.11
CA GLY A 481 -3.66 18.17 -19.88
C GLY A 481 -4.75 18.96 -19.14
N GLU A 482 -5.22 18.46 -18.00
CA GLU A 482 -6.22 19.11 -17.15
C GLU A 482 -5.61 19.65 -15.84
N SER A 483 -4.41 19.17 -15.49
CA SER A 483 -3.74 19.50 -14.23
C SER A 483 -3.17 20.92 -14.21
N PHE A 484 -3.22 21.56 -13.04
CA PHE A 484 -2.51 22.81 -12.78
C PHE A 484 -1.14 22.51 -12.14
N LEU A 485 -0.08 22.70 -12.92
CA LEU A 485 1.29 22.51 -12.44
C LEU A 485 1.77 23.73 -11.63
N GLY A 486 2.35 23.50 -10.46
CA GLY A 486 3.07 24.53 -9.70
C GLY A 486 4.34 24.98 -10.44
N PRO A 487 4.85 26.20 -10.23
CA PRO A 487 5.99 26.73 -10.97
C PRO A 487 7.24 25.83 -10.91
N ASP A 488 7.52 25.22 -9.76
CA ASP A 488 8.68 24.36 -9.55
C ASP A 488 8.56 22.99 -10.24
N SER A 489 7.35 22.48 -10.45
CA SER A 489 7.13 21.20 -11.14
C SER A 489 6.99 21.36 -12.65
N LYS A 490 6.74 22.57 -13.16
CA LYS A 490 6.49 22.82 -14.60
C LYS A 490 7.65 22.42 -15.50
N THR A 491 8.89 22.76 -15.12
CA THR A 491 10.08 22.42 -15.92
C THR A 491 10.42 20.95 -15.81
N TYR A 492 10.42 20.40 -14.59
CA TYR A 492 10.67 18.98 -14.34
C TYR A 492 9.71 18.06 -15.12
N VAL A 493 8.41 18.39 -15.07
CA VAL A 493 7.38 17.65 -15.81
C VAL A 493 7.58 17.81 -17.32
N ALA A 494 7.93 19.00 -17.80
CA ALA A 494 8.21 19.21 -19.21
C ALA A 494 9.37 18.33 -19.72
N GLU A 495 10.49 18.31 -19.00
CA GLU A 495 11.68 17.53 -19.38
C GLU A 495 11.37 16.03 -19.48
N ARG A 496 10.60 15.50 -18.53
CA ARG A 496 10.30 14.06 -18.46
C ARG A 496 9.14 13.65 -19.38
N ALA A 497 8.11 14.48 -19.52
CA ALA A 497 6.90 14.12 -20.26
C ALA A 497 6.99 14.37 -21.77
N SER A 498 7.74 15.39 -22.20
CA SER A 498 7.72 15.85 -23.60
C SER A 498 8.03 14.76 -24.63
N PRO A 499 9.08 13.91 -24.47
CA PRO A 499 9.39 12.88 -25.46
C PRO A 499 8.25 11.86 -25.63
N ALA A 500 7.66 11.41 -24.53
CA ALA A 500 6.57 10.44 -24.55
C ALA A 500 5.30 11.02 -25.17
N LEU A 501 4.94 12.27 -24.82
CA LEU A 501 3.78 12.94 -25.40
C LEU A 501 3.94 13.18 -26.90
N ILE A 502 5.15 13.56 -27.34
CA ILE A 502 5.50 13.71 -28.75
C ILE A 502 5.32 12.38 -29.49
N GLN A 503 5.81 11.28 -28.92
CA GLN A 503 5.60 9.95 -29.49
C GLN A 503 4.10 9.57 -29.56
N MET A 504 3.32 9.93 -28.54
CA MET A 504 1.87 9.70 -28.53
C MET A 504 1.14 10.51 -29.61
N VAL A 505 1.61 11.71 -29.98
CA VAL A 505 1.05 12.48 -31.11
C VAL A 505 1.21 11.73 -32.44
N HIS A 506 2.32 11.02 -32.63
CA HIS A 506 2.52 10.16 -33.81
C HIS A 506 1.77 8.82 -33.74
N SER A 507 1.27 8.41 -32.57
CA SER A 507 0.54 7.14 -32.41
C SER A 507 -0.80 7.22 -33.13
N GLY A 508 -1.17 6.20 -33.93
CA GLY A 508 -2.40 6.22 -34.73
C GLY A 508 -3.74 6.22 -33.96
N ASN A 509 -3.71 6.32 -32.62
CA ASN A 509 -4.91 6.32 -31.78
C ASN A 509 -5.41 7.75 -31.52
N SER A 510 -6.56 8.11 -32.11
CA SER A 510 -7.16 9.46 -32.00
C SER A 510 -7.36 9.94 -30.55
N LEU A 511 -7.72 9.06 -29.61
CA LEU A 511 -7.90 9.43 -28.20
C LEU A 511 -6.57 9.72 -27.51
N SER A 512 -5.55 8.90 -27.78
CA SER A 512 -4.18 9.09 -27.28
C SER A 512 -3.58 10.40 -27.79
N ARG A 513 -3.73 10.66 -29.10
CA ARG A 513 -3.29 11.91 -29.73
C ARG A 513 -3.96 13.12 -29.10
N LYS A 514 -5.29 13.09 -28.93
CA LYS A 514 -6.04 14.18 -28.30
C LYS A 514 -5.57 14.46 -26.86
N ALA A 515 -5.32 13.41 -26.08
CA ALA A 515 -4.78 13.54 -24.72
C ALA A 515 -3.37 14.17 -24.74
N ALA A 516 -2.52 13.71 -25.66
CA ALA A 516 -1.17 14.24 -25.82
C ALA A 516 -1.15 15.72 -26.22
N PHE A 517 -1.99 16.14 -27.18
CA PHE A 517 -2.12 17.54 -27.56
C PHE A 517 -2.56 18.43 -26.40
N LYS A 518 -3.54 17.98 -25.61
CA LYS A 518 -3.98 18.72 -24.41
C LYS A 518 -2.83 18.89 -23.40
N ALA A 519 -2.08 17.82 -23.13
CA ALA A 519 -0.92 17.86 -22.24
C ALA A 519 0.18 18.78 -22.74
N LEU A 520 0.57 18.66 -24.01
CA LEU A 520 1.58 19.52 -24.64
C LEU A 520 1.16 20.98 -24.65
N LYS A 521 -0.13 21.26 -24.89
CA LYS A 521 -0.69 22.61 -24.76
C LYS A 521 -0.47 23.15 -23.35
N GLN A 522 -0.79 22.40 -22.30
CA GLN A 522 -0.54 22.85 -20.91
C GLN A 522 0.94 23.09 -20.62
N ILE A 523 1.83 22.20 -21.07
CA ILE A 523 3.27 22.35 -20.86
C ILE A 523 3.80 23.59 -21.59
N SER A 524 3.32 23.85 -22.82
CA SER A 524 3.76 24.99 -23.65
C SER A 524 3.34 26.35 -23.11
N CYS A 525 2.28 26.42 -22.30
CA CYS A 525 1.80 27.67 -21.70
C CYS A 525 2.81 28.32 -20.75
N TYR A 526 3.87 27.61 -20.34
CA TYR A 526 4.95 28.14 -19.51
C TYR A 526 6.20 28.40 -20.35
N HIS A 527 6.50 29.68 -20.61
CA HIS A 527 7.57 30.09 -21.55
C HIS A 527 8.94 29.42 -21.32
N PRO A 528 9.44 29.19 -20.09
CA PRO A 528 10.71 28.47 -19.88
C PRO A 528 10.75 27.05 -20.47
N ASN A 529 9.59 26.41 -20.64
CA ASN A 529 9.49 25.08 -21.25
C ASN A 529 9.70 25.09 -22.76
N ALA A 530 9.67 26.25 -23.42
CA ALA A 530 9.81 26.35 -24.87
C ALA A 530 11.11 25.71 -25.37
N LYS A 531 12.23 25.97 -24.68
CA LYS A 531 13.53 25.37 -25.04
C LYS A 531 13.51 23.84 -24.93
N ILE A 532 12.96 23.31 -23.84
CA ILE A 532 12.84 21.87 -23.59
C ILE A 532 11.99 21.20 -24.69
N LEU A 533 10.86 21.82 -25.04
CA LEU A 533 9.97 21.31 -26.08
C LEU A 533 10.63 21.31 -27.47
N VAL A 534 11.40 22.35 -27.79
CA VAL A 534 12.16 22.44 -29.06
C VAL A 534 13.25 21.37 -29.11
N GLU A 535 14.01 21.19 -28.03
CA GLU A 535 15.02 20.13 -27.92
C GLU A 535 14.42 18.73 -28.02
N ALA A 536 13.18 18.54 -27.58
CA ALA A 536 12.43 17.30 -27.73
C ALA A 536 11.88 17.06 -29.16
N GLY A 537 12.06 18.02 -30.09
CA GLY A 537 11.68 17.88 -31.50
C GLY A 537 10.25 18.29 -31.85
N ILE A 538 9.58 19.08 -31.00
CA ILE A 538 8.15 19.40 -31.19
C ILE A 538 7.84 20.21 -32.47
N LEU A 539 8.79 21.03 -32.95
CA LEU A 539 8.53 22.02 -34.01
C LEU A 539 8.11 21.36 -35.31
N GLN A 540 8.87 20.34 -35.74
CA GLN A 540 8.59 19.61 -36.97
C GLN A 540 7.20 18.96 -36.91
N ILE A 541 6.87 18.37 -35.76
CA ILE A 541 5.63 17.61 -35.56
C ILE A 541 4.42 18.54 -35.63
N MET A 542 4.44 19.66 -34.91
CA MET A 542 3.32 20.59 -34.93
C MET A 542 3.12 21.21 -36.31
N VAL A 543 4.22 21.47 -37.06
CA VAL A 543 4.14 21.97 -38.44
C VAL A 543 3.57 20.92 -39.38
N GLU A 544 4.02 19.67 -39.30
CA GLU A 544 3.45 18.57 -40.07
C GLU A 544 1.95 18.45 -39.78
N GLU A 545 1.52 18.49 -38.53
CA GLU A 545 0.10 18.40 -38.14
C GLU A 545 -0.74 19.61 -38.62
N MET A 546 -0.17 20.81 -38.65
CA MET A 546 -0.88 21.99 -39.16
C MET A 546 -1.13 21.95 -40.68
N PHE A 547 -0.26 21.30 -41.45
CA PHE A 547 -0.27 21.41 -42.93
C PHE A 547 -0.46 20.11 -43.68
N THR A 548 -0.15 18.95 -43.11
CA THR A 548 -0.47 17.65 -43.72
C THR A 548 -1.89 17.23 -43.35
N GLN A 549 -2.74 17.06 -44.37
CA GLN A 549 -4.01 16.36 -44.19
C GLN A 549 -3.67 14.89 -43.91
N THR A 550 -3.62 14.48 -42.65
CA THR A 550 -3.67 13.05 -42.34
C THR A 550 -4.96 12.49 -42.93
N SER A 551 -4.83 11.57 -43.87
CA SER A 551 -5.86 10.98 -44.74
C SER A 551 -6.95 10.16 -44.02
N HIS A 552 -7.14 10.37 -42.72
CA HIS A 552 -8.16 9.74 -41.91
C HIS A 552 -8.85 10.78 -41.03
N ASN A 553 -9.82 11.51 -41.60
CA ASN A 553 -11.00 12.03 -40.89
C ASN A 553 -10.78 12.53 -39.45
N GLU A 554 -9.71 13.28 -39.21
CA GLU A 554 -9.39 13.77 -37.88
C GLU A 554 -10.08 15.11 -37.60
N PRO A 555 -10.45 15.36 -36.33
CA PRO A 555 -11.19 16.56 -35.97
C PRO A 555 -10.33 17.80 -36.20
N MET A 556 -10.92 18.87 -36.74
CA MET A 556 -10.36 20.23 -36.83
C MET A 556 -9.58 20.69 -35.57
N ASN A 557 -9.95 20.14 -34.40
CA ASN A 557 -9.32 20.42 -33.12
C ASN A 557 -7.79 20.22 -33.14
N SER A 558 -7.27 19.10 -33.67
CA SER A 558 -5.83 18.79 -33.61
C SER A 558 -4.97 19.89 -34.25
N THR A 559 -5.44 20.46 -35.36
CA THR A 559 -4.77 21.56 -36.05
C THR A 559 -4.76 22.85 -35.22
N ASN A 560 -5.84 23.13 -34.48
CA ASN A 560 -5.93 24.27 -33.58
C ASN A 560 -5.02 24.09 -32.36
N GLU A 561 -4.99 22.89 -31.78
CA GLU A 561 -4.08 22.60 -30.67
C GLU A 561 -2.61 22.71 -31.10
N ALA A 562 -2.24 22.18 -32.27
CA ALA A 562 -0.89 22.31 -32.83
C ALA A 562 -0.49 23.77 -33.06
N ALA A 563 -1.39 24.58 -33.65
CA ALA A 563 -1.16 26.01 -33.84
C ALA A 563 -1.02 26.75 -32.50
N THR A 564 -1.81 26.38 -31.49
CA THR A 564 -1.70 26.95 -30.14
C THR A 564 -0.33 26.66 -29.51
N ILE A 565 0.12 25.41 -29.58
CA ILE A 565 1.41 24.98 -29.02
C ILE A 565 2.56 25.74 -29.70
N LEU A 566 2.55 25.84 -31.02
CA LEU A 566 3.55 26.60 -31.77
C LEU A 566 3.53 28.09 -31.43
N ALA A 567 2.36 28.70 -31.32
CA ALA A 567 2.22 30.10 -30.92
C ALA A 567 2.85 30.33 -29.53
N ASN A 568 2.55 29.47 -28.54
CA ASN A 568 3.09 29.57 -27.19
C ASN A 568 4.62 29.45 -27.14
N ILE A 569 5.20 28.55 -27.94
CA ILE A 569 6.66 28.38 -28.06
C ILE A 569 7.29 29.63 -28.66
N LEU A 570 6.72 30.18 -29.74
CA LEU A 570 7.23 31.39 -30.38
C LEU A 570 7.13 32.64 -29.49
N GLU A 571 6.06 32.76 -28.72
CA GLU A 571 5.85 33.88 -27.80
C GLU A 571 6.86 33.91 -26.65
N SER A 572 7.53 32.79 -26.35
CA SER A 572 8.62 32.76 -25.37
C SER A 572 9.83 33.62 -25.75
N GLY A 573 9.92 34.05 -27.02
CA GLY A 573 11.06 34.81 -27.53
C GLY A 573 12.27 33.95 -27.91
N LEU A 574 12.13 32.62 -27.92
CA LEU A 574 13.16 31.71 -28.39
C LEU A 574 13.40 31.90 -29.89
N GLU A 575 14.66 32.10 -30.29
CA GLU A 575 15.05 32.23 -31.69
C GLU A 575 14.92 30.89 -32.43
N VAL A 576 13.72 30.59 -32.93
CA VAL A 576 13.45 29.36 -33.67
C VAL A 576 13.61 29.50 -35.20
N GLU A 577 14.02 30.67 -35.70
CA GLU A 577 14.12 30.98 -37.14
C GLU A 577 15.07 30.06 -37.92
N ASN A 578 16.06 29.46 -37.25
CA ASN A 578 17.08 28.63 -37.87
C ASN A 578 16.76 27.12 -37.76
N PHE A 579 15.71 26.73 -37.03
CA PHE A 579 15.33 25.33 -36.89
C PHE A 579 14.60 24.86 -38.14
N GLN A 580 14.97 23.67 -38.63
CA GLN A 580 14.23 23.00 -39.69
C GLN A 580 12.89 22.51 -39.16
N VAL A 581 11.83 22.82 -39.88
CA VAL A 581 10.45 22.48 -39.48
C VAL A 581 9.77 21.47 -40.39
N ASN A 582 10.48 21.00 -41.42
CA ASN A 582 10.04 19.91 -42.24
C ASN A 582 11.22 19.12 -42.81
N THR A 583 10.92 17.96 -43.38
CA THR A 583 11.87 17.08 -44.08
C THR A 583 12.51 17.72 -45.32
N HIS A 584 11.96 18.84 -45.80
CA HIS A 584 12.46 19.59 -46.96
C HIS A 584 13.45 20.70 -46.58
N GLY A 585 13.79 20.84 -45.29
CA GLY A 585 14.77 21.81 -44.79
C GLY A 585 14.26 23.25 -44.68
N HIS A 586 12.94 23.49 -44.81
CA HIS A 586 12.36 24.81 -44.60
C HIS A 586 12.40 25.18 -43.12
N THR A 587 12.58 26.47 -42.83
CA THR A 587 12.55 27.01 -41.48
C THR A 587 11.22 27.72 -41.20
N MET A 588 10.92 28.01 -39.92
CA MET A 588 9.71 28.74 -39.53
C MET A 588 9.54 30.10 -40.23
N ALA A 589 10.65 30.75 -40.58
CA ALA A 589 10.66 32.06 -41.24
C ALA A 589 10.75 31.97 -42.78
N SER A 590 10.66 30.78 -43.37
CA SER A 590 10.76 30.61 -44.82
C SER A 590 9.49 31.07 -45.56
N ASP A 591 9.65 31.50 -46.81
CA ASP A 591 8.56 31.96 -47.68
C ASP A 591 7.45 30.91 -47.80
N TYR A 592 7.83 29.62 -47.89
CA TYR A 592 6.90 28.49 -47.93
C TYR A 592 6.01 28.43 -46.68
N MET A 593 6.60 28.56 -45.49
CA MET A 593 5.87 28.48 -44.23
C MET A 593 4.90 29.64 -44.06
N VAL A 594 5.37 30.87 -44.30
CA VAL A 594 4.53 32.06 -44.19
C VAL A 594 3.39 32.02 -45.22
N TYR A 595 3.68 31.61 -46.45
CA TYR A 595 2.65 31.46 -47.49
C TYR A 595 1.58 30.44 -47.10
N ASN A 596 1.97 29.30 -46.51
CA ASN A 596 1.02 28.29 -46.05
C ASN A 596 0.16 28.78 -44.88
N ILE A 597 0.74 29.49 -43.92
CA ILE A 597 0.00 30.12 -42.80
C ILE A 597 -1.05 31.09 -43.34
N VAL A 598 -0.63 31.99 -44.24
CA VAL A 598 -1.50 32.99 -44.88
C VAL A 598 -2.63 32.33 -45.67
N THR A 599 -2.31 31.29 -46.45
CA THR A 599 -3.31 30.55 -47.23
C THR A 599 -4.28 29.79 -46.33
N ARG A 600 -3.81 29.28 -45.18
CA ARG A 600 -4.66 28.63 -44.17
C ARG A 600 -5.64 29.60 -43.52
N ILE A 601 -5.22 30.83 -43.17
CA ILE A 601 -6.11 31.86 -42.61
C ILE A 601 -7.32 32.10 -43.54
N LYS A 602 -7.09 32.13 -44.85
CA LYS A 602 -8.17 32.31 -45.84
C LYS A 602 -9.17 31.15 -45.87
N ASN A 603 -8.68 29.92 -45.76
CA ASN A 603 -9.46 28.70 -46.01
C ASN A 603 -10.00 28.04 -44.72
N SER A 604 -9.67 28.59 -43.56
CA SER A 604 -10.01 28.07 -42.24
C SER A 604 -11.33 28.68 -41.73
N THR A 605 -12.22 27.82 -41.24
CA THR A 605 -13.51 28.22 -40.65
C THR A 605 -13.48 28.47 -39.14
N PRO A 606 -12.60 27.85 -38.31
CA PRO A 606 -12.56 28.16 -36.87
C PRO A 606 -11.81 29.45 -36.55
N ASP A 607 -12.47 30.36 -35.83
CA ASP A 607 -11.88 31.63 -35.37
C ASP A 607 -10.65 31.41 -34.48
N ASP A 608 -10.67 30.41 -33.59
CA ASP A 608 -9.56 30.06 -32.69
C ASP A 608 -8.27 29.70 -33.45
N LEU A 609 -8.42 28.93 -34.54
CA LEU A 609 -7.28 28.56 -35.39
C LEU A 609 -6.71 29.82 -36.06
N ASN A 610 -7.57 30.69 -36.60
CA ASN A 610 -7.15 31.94 -37.23
C ASN A 610 -6.45 32.88 -36.25
N ILE A 611 -6.93 32.99 -35.00
CA ILE A 611 -6.27 33.74 -33.92
C ILE A 611 -4.86 33.20 -33.69
N ASN A 612 -4.70 31.88 -33.57
CA ASN A 612 -3.40 31.27 -33.33
C ASN A 612 -2.44 31.42 -34.52
N LEU A 613 -2.93 31.32 -35.76
CA LEU A 613 -2.14 31.60 -36.97
C LEU A 613 -1.66 33.05 -37.02
N ILE A 614 -2.51 34.00 -36.63
CA ILE A 614 -2.15 35.42 -36.53
C ILE A 614 -1.11 35.65 -35.43
N ARG A 615 -1.25 34.99 -34.27
CA ARG A 615 -0.25 35.03 -33.18
C ARG A 615 1.13 34.55 -33.66
N ILE A 616 1.18 33.47 -34.45
CA ILE A 616 2.42 32.97 -35.06
C ILE A 616 3.04 34.05 -35.97
N LEU A 617 2.27 34.65 -36.88
CA LEU A 617 2.78 35.72 -37.77
C LEU A 617 3.30 36.93 -37.00
N LEU A 618 2.57 37.37 -35.96
CA LEU A 618 2.98 38.45 -35.07
C LEU A 618 4.33 38.17 -34.40
N CYS A 619 4.57 36.92 -34.00
CA CYS A 619 5.86 36.53 -33.42
C CYS A 619 6.97 36.50 -34.47
N LEU A 620 6.71 35.99 -35.67
CA LEU A 620 7.70 35.96 -36.75
C LEU A 620 8.17 37.36 -37.18
N ILE A 621 7.30 38.36 -37.12
CA ILE A 621 7.67 39.76 -37.43
C ILE A 621 8.67 40.34 -36.41
N LYS A 622 8.70 39.86 -35.17
CA LYS A 622 9.66 40.33 -34.16
C LYS A 622 11.10 39.98 -34.49
N PHE A 623 11.32 38.99 -35.36
CA PHE A 623 12.64 38.53 -35.74
C PHE A 623 13.06 39.09 -37.12
N PRO A 624 14.37 39.38 -37.35
CA PRO A 624 14.80 40.08 -38.55
C PRO A 624 14.51 39.34 -39.87
N LYS A 625 14.75 38.02 -39.95
CA LYS A 625 14.48 37.25 -41.18
C LYS A 625 12.98 37.09 -41.40
N GLY A 626 12.24 36.75 -40.34
CA GLY A 626 10.79 36.59 -40.38
C GLY A 626 10.08 37.88 -40.78
N SER A 627 10.53 39.04 -40.32
CA SER A 627 9.94 40.33 -40.69
C SER A 627 9.98 40.58 -42.21
N GLY A 628 11.12 40.36 -42.86
CA GLY A 628 11.26 40.49 -44.31
C GLY A 628 10.34 39.54 -45.09
N THR A 629 10.32 38.26 -44.72
CA THR A 629 9.49 37.26 -45.40
C THR A 629 8.00 37.52 -45.21
N VAL A 630 7.54 37.81 -43.99
CA VAL A 630 6.12 38.12 -43.72
C VAL A 630 5.67 39.35 -44.50
N VAL A 631 6.48 40.41 -44.51
CA VAL A 631 6.17 41.61 -45.27
C VAL A 631 6.10 41.33 -46.77
N SER A 632 7.06 40.57 -47.33
CA SER A 632 7.06 40.20 -48.75
C SER A 632 5.81 39.42 -49.13
N VAL A 633 5.51 38.34 -48.40
CA VAL A 633 4.36 37.47 -48.68
C VAL A 633 3.04 38.20 -48.53
N VAL A 634 2.84 38.98 -47.45
CA VAL A 634 1.57 39.72 -47.24
C VAL A 634 1.38 40.85 -48.26
N LYS A 635 2.47 41.45 -48.74
CA LYS A 635 2.43 42.47 -49.80
C LYS A 635 2.07 41.86 -51.16
N GLU A 636 2.68 40.74 -51.53
CA GLU A 636 2.54 40.13 -52.86
C GLU A 636 1.25 39.31 -53.02
N THR A 637 0.68 38.81 -51.92
CA THR A 637 -0.56 38.02 -51.94
C THR A 637 -1.79 38.88 -51.61
N GLU A 638 -2.98 38.34 -51.89
CA GLU A 638 -4.28 38.90 -51.46
C GLU A 638 -4.48 38.83 -49.93
N ALA A 639 -3.48 38.38 -49.17
CA ALA A 639 -3.53 38.18 -47.72
C ALA A 639 -3.96 39.41 -46.96
N SER A 640 -3.46 40.59 -47.33
CA SER A 640 -3.85 41.81 -46.61
C SER A 640 -5.33 42.14 -46.78
N TYR A 641 -5.96 41.82 -47.94
CA TYR A 641 -7.39 42.02 -48.10
C TYR A 641 -8.17 41.09 -47.18
N ASN A 642 -7.76 39.82 -47.11
CA ASN A 642 -8.36 38.85 -46.18
C ASN A 642 -8.17 39.30 -44.71
N LEU A 643 -6.98 39.73 -44.31
CA LEU A 643 -6.70 40.23 -42.96
C LEU A 643 -7.51 41.49 -42.63
N ILE A 644 -7.74 42.37 -43.61
CA ILE A 644 -8.63 43.53 -43.46
C ILE A 644 -10.08 43.05 -43.30
N GLU A 645 -10.55 42.08 -44.08
CA GLU A 645 -11.89 41.52 -43.95
C GLU A 645 -12.14 40.94 -42.55
N LEU A 646 -11.13 40.29 -41.95
CA LEU A 646 -11.19 39.75 -40.59
C LEU A 646 -11.41 40.80 -39.49
N ILE A 647 -11.20 42.10 -39.74
CA ILE A 647 -11.54 43.16 -38.78
C ILE A 647 -13.03 43.15 -38.45
N ASN A 648 -13.88 42.78 -39.41
CA ASN A 648 -15.33 42.84 -39.31
C ASN A 648 -15.97 41.49 -38.96
N THR A 649 -15.19 40.49 -38.55
CA THR A 649 -15.74 39.23 -38.06
C THR A 649 -16.55 39.45 -36.78
N PRO A 650 -17.59 38.62 -36.54
CA PRO A 650 -18.39 38.67 -35.32
C PRO A 650 -17.57 38.35 -34.06
N SER A 651 -16.47 37.59 -34.19
CA SER A 651 -15.53 37.35 -33.10
C SER A 651 -14.68 38.59 -32.82
N GLU A 652 -14.83 39.17 -31.63
CA GLU A 652 -14.07 40.34 -31.19
C GLU A 652 -12.57 40.03 -31.05
N GLU A 653 -12.23 38.85 -30.53
CA GLU A 653 -10.84 38.41 -30.33
C GLU A 653 -10.09 38.26 -31.66
N LEU A 654 -10.73 37.67 -32.68
CA LEU A 654 -10.16 37.53 -34.01
C LEU A 654 -9.97 38.89 -34.70
N GLY A 655 -10.94 39.79 -34.53
CA GLY A 655 -10.84 41.17 -35.01
C GLY A 655 -9.65 41.90 -34.36
N VAL A 656 -9.51 41.81 -33.03
CA VAL A 656 -8.39 42.41 -32.28
C VAL A 656 -7.04 41.84 -32.72
N ALA A 657 -6.93 40.52 -32.89
CA ALA A 657 -5.70 39.88 -33.35
C ALA A 657 -5.31 40.38 -34.76
N SER A 658 -6.29 40.47 -35.67
CA SER A 658 -6.09 40.97 -37.03
C SER A 658 -5.66 42.43 -37.04
N ILE A 659 -6.28 43.29 -36.22
CA ILE A 659 -5.88 44.70 -36.08
C ILE A 659 -4.45 44.80 -35.54
N LYS A 660 -4.08 44.04 -34.50
CA LYS A 660 -2.71 44.02 -33.94
C LYS A 660 -1.67 43.67 -35.02
N LEU A 661 -1.96 42.69 -35.88
CA LEU A 661 -1.09 42.31 -37.00
C LEU A 661 -0.99 43.42 -38.05
N LEU A 662 -2.10 44.03 -38.44
CA LEU A 662 -2.12 45.12 -39.42
C LEU A 662 -1.39 46.37 -38.91
N ILE A 663 -1.54 46.72 -37.63
CA ILE A 663 -0.77 47.81 -37.00
C ILE A 663 0.72 47.51 -37.07
N THR A 664 1.12 46.29 -36.72
CA THR A 664 2.54 45.89 -36.77
C THR A 664 3.10 45.95 -38.19
N LEU A 665 2.31 45.52 -39.18
CA LEU A 665 2.68 45.57 -40.60
C LEU A 665 2.69 46.99 -41.18
N SER A 666 1.92 47.92 -40.61
CA SER A 666 1.83 49.31 -41.10
C SER A 666 3.17 50.03 -41.06
N ALA A 667 4.06 49.66 -40.12
CA ALA A 667 5.42 50.18 -40.03
C ALA A 667 6.28 49.83 -41.27
N PHE A 668 5.92 48.77 -42.01
CA PHE A 668 6.67 48.28 -43.17
C PHE A 668 5.93 48.51 -44.49
N ILE A 669 4.60 48.36 -44.52
CA ILE A 669 3.76 48.40 -45.74
C ILE A 669 2.55 49.34 -45.60
N GLY A 670 2.68 50.41 -44.80
CA GLY A 670 1.60 51.35 -44.51
C GLY A 670 0.87 51.91 -45.74
N HIS A 671 1.61 52.30 -46.79
CA HIS A 671 0.99 52.79 -48.04
C HIS A 671 0.13 51.74 -48.73
N THR A 672 0.61 50.49 -48.80
CA THR A 672 -0.15 49.38 -49.40
C THR A 672 -1.38 49.04 -48.58
N LEU A 673 -1.26 49.00 -47.25
CA LEU A 673 -2.41 48.75 -46.37
C LEU A 673 -3.45 49.87 -46.46
N SER A 674 -3.03 51.13 -46.53
CA SER A 674 -3.92 52.29 -46.71
C SER A 674 -4.71 52.20 -48.03
N ASP A 675 -4.04 51.92 -49.14
CA ASP A 675 -4.70 51.73 -50.45
C ASP A 675 -5.72 50.58 -50.41
N ARG A 676 -5.36 49.45 -49.78
CA ARG A 676 -6.23 48.27 -49.69
C ARG A 676 -7.40 48.47 -48.72
N LEU A 677 -7.22 49.18 -47.61
CA LEU A 677 -8.29 49.58 -46.69
C LEU A 677 -9.33 50.46 -47.40
N CYS A 678 -8.89 51.42 -48.21
CA CYS A 678 -9.78 52.28 -48.99
C CYS A 678 -10.58 51.52 -50.06
N LYS A 679 -10.01 50.43 -50.61
CA LYS A 679 -10.68 49.59 -51.61
C LYS A 679 -11.66 48.58 -51.01
N THR A 680 -11.53 48.28 -49.71
CA THR A 680 -12.37 47.30 -49.02
C THR A 680 -13.59 48.00 -48.45
N LYS A 681 -14.79 47.69 -48.96
CA LYS A 681 -16.03 48.41 -48.62
C LYS A 681 -16.38 48.32 -47.13
N GLY A 682 -16.82 49.44 -46.54
CA GLY A 682 -17.32 49.54 -45.16
C GLY A 682 -16.26 49.56 -44.06
N GLN A 683 -14.98 49.37 -44.40
CA GLN A 683 -13.89 49.18 -43.43
C GLN A 683 -13.46 50.46 -42.70
N PRO A 684 -13.23 51.61 -43.36
CA PRO A 684 -12.84 52.83 -42.64
C PRO A 684 -13.91 53.29 -41.66
N GLU A 685 -15.18 53.18 -42.05
CA GLU A 685 -16.33 53.59 -41.23
C GLU A 685 -16.52 52.68 -40.01
N SER A 686 -16.36 51.36 -40.18
CA SER A 686 -16.45 50.38 -39.08
C SER A 686 -15.39 50.56 -37.99
N LEU A 687 -14.22 51.10 -38.35
CA LEU A 687 -13.11 51.39 -37.42
C LEU A 687 -13.27 52.74 -36.70
N ILE A 688 -14.02 53.67 -37.30
CA ILE A 688 -14.18 55.06 -36.84
C ILE A 688 -15.50 55.27 -36.06
N GLN A 689 -16.47 54.35 -36.14
CA GLN A 689 -17.73 54.48 -35.39
C GLN A 689 -17.45 54.62 -33.88
N ASN A 690 -17.56 55.87 -33.40
CA ASN A 690 -17.47 56.22 -31.99
C ASN A 690 -18.69 55.65 -31.24
N PRO A 691 -18.53 55.17 -30.00
CA PRO A 691 -19.63 54.67 -29.20
C PRO A 691 -20.46 55.85 -28.70
N THR A 692 -21.37 56.36 -29.53
CA THR A 692 -22.37 57.33 -29.06
C THR A 692 -23.48 56.69 -28.23
N GLU A 693 -23.54 55.35 -28.10
CA GLU A 693 -24.61 54.66 -27.36
C GLU A 693 -24.19 53.50 -26.44
N ILE A 694 -22.89 53.18 -26.26
CA ILE A 694 -22.47 52.03 -25.42
C ILE A 694 -21.51 52.49 -24.31
N THR A 695 -21.93 52.31 -23.05
CA THR A 695 -21.25 52.71 -21.81
C THR A 695 -19.94 51.95 -21.49
N ARG A 696 -19.37 51.18 -22.42
CA ARG A 696 -18.11 50.43 -22.23
C ARG A 696 -17.23 50.47 -23.48
N ILE A 697 -16.02 51.03 -23.33
CA ILE A 697 -14.93 50.94 -24.32
C ILE A 697 -14.45 49.49 -24.36
N THR A 698 -14.47 48.84 -25.52
CA THR A 698 -13.98 47.46 -25.68
C THR A 698 -12.51 47.43 -26.15
N GLU A 699 -11.79 46.30 -25.98
CA GLU A 699 -10.38 46.17 -26.38
C GLU A 699 -10.18 46.50 -27.88
N LYS A 700 -11.14 46.10 -28.73
CA LYS A 700 -11.16 46.42 -30.15
C LYS A 700 -11.11 47.93 -30.41
N HIS A 701 -11.89 48.72 -29.66
CA HIS A 701 -11.91 50.19 -29.77
C HIS A 701 -10.58 50.81 -29.31
N ALA A 702 -10.02 50.33 -28.21
CA ALA A 702 -8.74 50.82 -27.71
C ALA A 702 -7.61 50.60 -28.72
N VAL A 703 -7.49 49.39 -29.28
CA VAL A 703 -6.41 49.08 -30.24
C VAL A 703 -6.54 49.90 -31.54
N CYS A 704 -7.77 50.22 -32.00
CA CYS A 704 -7.98 51.09 -33.16
C CYS A 704 -7.59 52.56 -32.92
N GLN A 705 -7.65 53.06 -31.68
CA GLN A 705 -7.42 54.49 -31.34
C GLN A 705 -5.96 54.83 -30.97
N PHE A 706 -5.07 53.85 -30.79
CA PHE A 706 -3.71 54.05 -30.28
C PHE A 706 -2.55 54.17 -31.31
N PRO A 707 -2.70 54.55 -32.61
CA PRO A 707 -1.56 54.52 -33.54
C PRO A 707 -0.53 55.65 -33.37
N GLY A 708 -0.60 56.49 -32.32
CA GLY A 708 0.23 57.70 -32.20
C GLY A 708 1.00 57.84 -30.89
N LYS A 709 2.25 57.34 -30.83
CA LYS A 709 3.35 57.90 -30.02
C LYS A 709 4.70 57.38 -30.53
N ALA A 710 5.09 57.84 -31.73
CA ALA A 710 6.46 57.74 -32.22
C ALA A 710 6.78 58.96 -33.10
N SER A 711 6.94 60.13 -32.48
CA SER A 711 7.78 61.22 -33.00
C SER A 711 8.24 62.08 -31.81
N PRO A 712 9.52 62.52 -31.76
CA PRO A 712 10.05 63.27 -30.63
C PRO A 712 9.61 64.73 -30.74
N SER A 713 8.87 65.23 -29.75
CA SER A 713 8.52 66.64 -29.64
C SER A 713 9.69 67.42 -29.04
N GLU A 714 10.17 68.44 -29.78
CA GLU A 714 10.90 69.58 -29.21
C GLU A 714 10.05 70.32 -28.15
N PRO A 715 10.67 71.04 -27.20
CA PRO A 715 10.01 71.47 -25.97
C PRO A 715 9.29 72.81 -26.16
N ASP A 716 7.97 72.81 -25.96
CA ASP A 716 7.20 74.06 -25.86
C ASP A 716 7.16 74.60 -24.42
N THR A 717 7.64 75.82 -24.33
CA THR A 717 7.62 76.80 -23.25
C THR A 717 6.30 76.88 -22.47
N GLN A 718 6.42 76.90 -21.13
CA GLN A 718 5.33 77.12 -20.17
C GLN A 718 4.62 78.48 -20.37
N PRO A 719 3.31 78.56 -20.09
CA PRO A 719 2.68 79.79 -19.62
C PRO A 719 2.42 79.70 -18.10
N SER A 720 2.93 80.72 -17.40
CA SER A 720 2.65 81.06 -16.03
C SER A 720 1.19 81.48 -15.83
N PHE A 721 0.53 80.97 -14.78
CA PHE A 721 -0.55 81.69 -14.12
C PHE A 721 -0.56 81.31 -12.64
N ASP A 722 -0.21 82.29 -11.79
CA ASP A 722 -0.75 82.43 -10.43
C ASP A 722 -1.04 83.92 -10.21
N GLN A 723 -2.32 84.23 -10.05
CA GLN A 723 -2.81 85.37 -9.29
C GLN A 723 -3.98 84.88 -8.42
N GLN A 724 -3.81 85.17 -7.13
CA GLN A 724 -4.68 84.99 -5.95
C GLN A 724 -4.74 83.61 -5.28
#